data_AF-A0A943JLP1-F1
#
_entry.id   AF-A0A943JLP1-F1
#
_cell.length_a   1.000
_cell.length_b   1.000
_cell.length_c   1.000
_cell.angle_alpha   90.00
_cell.angle_beta   90.00
_cell.angle_gamma   90.00
#
_symmetry.space_group_name_H-M   'P 1'
#
loop_
_entity.id
_entity.type
_entity.pdbx_description
1 polymer ?
#
loop_
_entity_poly.entity_id
_entity_poly.type
_entity_poly.pdbx_seq_one_letter_code
_entity_poly.pdbx_strand_id
1 'polypeptide(L)'
;MKKYILLFICLFLLYLPSVSAQNLTGKVTAINGIKVRSMPTTNSSTIDDGLANGRTVTILETVKSNDSKDTCASKVWYKILYQYSDTGYGYACSNFILVDSTSTEEDTKNFEEVLKQFPESYHEALKILHNRYPNASFTPIHATWQSGKLMTFSEVVSGEFTEGKNLLWDSNNSRDGWKLLSSYNYNTNSFKNNYSGGGKNWYAVSEKVLMYYLDPRNFLNETDVFMFETLKYLPKNHTIDGVEDILRGSFMANNFVDNSTKKFSDAIMDAAISNSTSPYFIASRIIQEVGATRSDLVLGKYPPTNSQKDIEKYSKYSEFTGYYNFYNIGASGNDVVYNGLKYAKDKGWNSEYKAITQGAYIISKEYIQQGQYTLYLQKFDIGCKGWRTCLAHQYQQNVQAPYSEGRNTYDAYLKNSGSAMYQKEYDFTIPVYEDMPEITTLPSKESPINYLKTLVIDGKSITNFDGLKTKYSITIPALTKTINIEATPKNNKATITGTGEIEIKSNSQVVKIVVTAANGDKLTYEINVTRLESEEEIKLDDILKELRRNFDKYALGLTSYDDVVDVIDKVNSEVEFVVKNTEGKIVKDGNLGTGYEIIISFNEESKSFKVVIYGDNNGDGEITILDLLRIQKYLLNSINLSSEQLESSDVNKDGKVDILDLLLVKKHLLGSINISR
;
A
#
# COMPACT_ATOMS: atom_id res chain seq x y z
N MET A 1 23.34 -55.65 90.83
CA MET A 1 22.89 -56.23 89.55
C MET A 1 23.12 -55.22 88.45
N LYS A 2 23.79 -55.65 87.38
CA LYS A 2 24.32 -54.87 86.25
C LYS A 2 23.24 -54.00 85.56
N LYS A 3 23.58 -52.77 85.17
CA LYS A 3 23.13 -52.19 83.89
C LYS A 3 24.26 -51.38 83.26
N TYR A 4 24.63 -51.83 82.07
CA TYR A 4 25.62 -51.25 81.18
C TYR A 4 25.02 -50.05 80.42
N ILE A 5 25.94 -49.15 80.09
CA ILE A 5 25.96 -48.14 79.03
C ILE A 5 25.22 -48.60 77.75
N LEU A 6 24.41 -47.72 77.16
CA LEU A 6 24.37 -47.60 75.70
C LEU A 6 24.01 -46.17 75.28
N LEU A 7 25.00 -45.54 74.66
CA LEU A 7 24.94 -44.29 73.92
C LEU A 7 23.98 -44.48 72.73
N PHE A 8 22.83 -43.80 72.71
CA PHE A 8 21.97 -43.77 71.52
C PHE A 8 22.15 -42.43 70.80
N ILE A 9 22.95 -42.50 69.74
CA ILE A 9 23.06 -41.49 68.70
C ILE A 9 21.70 -41.42 68.01
N CYS A 10 20.94 -40.34 68.26
CA CYS A 10 19.72 -40.07 67.51
C CYS A 10 20.13 -39.36 66.21
N LEU A 11 20.27 -40.14 65.15
CA LEU A 11 20.48 -39.69 63.78
C LEU A 11 19.19 -38.98 63.32
N PHE A 12 19.10 -37.67 63.53
CA PHE A 12 18.06 -36.86 62.90
C PHE A 12 18.44 -36.68 61.42
N LEU A 13 17.97 -37.60 60.58
CA LEU A 13 17.88 -37.40 59.14
C LEU A 13 16.94 -36.21 58.91
N LEU A 14 17.54 -35.01 58.78
CA LEU A 14 16.90 -33.86 58.17
C LEU A 14 16.58 -34.24 56.73
N TYR A 15 15.37 -34.77 56.50
CA TYR A 15 14.75 -34.76 55.19
C TYR A 15 14.39 -33.28 54.91
N LEU A 16 15.39 -32.52 54.47
CA LEU A 16 15.13 -31.26 53.78
C LEU A 16 14.51 -31.65 52.44
N PRO A 17 13.21 -31.40 52.17
CA PRO A 17 12.77 -31.42 50.80
C PRO A 17 13.65 -30.41 50.06
N SER A 18 14.35 -30.86 49.04
CA SER A 18 14.98 -30.00 48.05
C SER A 18 13.83 -29.23 47.39
N VAL A 19 13.51 -28.05 47.94
CA VAL A 19 12.73 -27.05 47.23
C VAL A 19 13.65 -26.58 46.11
N SER A 20 13.53 -27.21 44.94
CA SER A 20 14.03 -26.62 43.72
C SER A 20 13.27 -25.31 43.56
N ALA A 21 13.92 -24.17 43.82
CA ALA A 21 13.39 -22.88 43.43
C ALA A 21 13.21 -22.94 41.91
N GLN A 22 11.97 -23.04 41.44
CA GLN A 22 11.67 -23.01 40.02
C GLN A 22 11.99 -21.59 39.55
N ASN A 23 13.05 -21.46 38.76
CA ASN A 23 13.45 -20.17 38.21
C ASN A 23 12.29 -19.65 37.33
N LEU A 24 11.79 -18.46 37.64
CA LEU A 24 10.77 -17.80 36.84
C LEU A 24 11.38 -17.52 35.46
N THR A 25 10.82 -18.05 34.38
CA THR A 25 11.30 -17.81 33.01
C THR A 25 10.36 -16.88 32.26
N GLY A 26 10.78 -16.38 31.11
CA GLY A 26 9.91 -15.64 30.21
C GLY A 26 10.47 -15.56 28.80
N LYS A 27 9.64 -15.22 27.83
CA LYS A 27 10.01 -15.09 26.43
C LYS A 27 9.97 -13.64 25.96
N VAL A 28 10.95 -13.25 25.17
CA VAL A 28 10.99 -11.95 24.50
C VAL A 28 9.87 -11.88 23.46
N THR A 29 9.06 -10.83 23.47
CA THR A 29 7.87 -10.69 22.58
C THR A 29 7.99 -9.60 21.52
N ALA A 30 9.02 -8.73 21.60
CA ALA A 30 9.19 -7.67 20.62
C ALA A 30 9.66 -8.22 19.27
N ILE A 31 8.94 -7.88 18.18
CA ILE A 31 9.19 -8.37 16.81
C ILE A 31 10.65 -8.16 16.37
N ASN A 32 11.22 -7.00 16.70
CA ASN A 32 12.61 -6.65 16.36
C ASN A 32 13.62 -6.99 17.48
N GLY A 33 13.21 -7.83 18.44
CA GLY A 33 13.98 -8.09 19.66
C GLY A 33 13.98 -6.90 20.64
N ILE A 34 14.71 -7.07 21.73
CA ILE A 34 14.84 -6.07 22.80
C ILE A 34 16.29 -5.75 23.10
N LYS A 35 16.50 -4.53 23.61
CA LYS A 35 17.77 -4.11 24.21
C LYS A 35 17.79 -4.45 25.69
N VAL A 36 18.90 -5.01 26.16
CA VAL A 36 19.16 -5.21 27.59
C VAL A 36 19.90 -4.01 28.14
N ARG A 37 19.46 -3.51 29.29
CA ARG A 37 19.94 -2.27 29.91
C ARG A 37 20.75 -2.54 31.17
N SER A 38 21.69 -1.65 31.50
CA SER A 38 22.48 -1.74 32.73
C SER A 38 21.68 -1.39 33.99
N MET A 39 20.62 -0.58 33.87
CA MET A 39 19.72 -0.17 34.95
C MET A 39 18.26 -0.24 34.49
N PRO A 40 17.27 -0.29 35.41
CA PRO A 40 15.84 -0.35 35.08
C PRO A 40 15.29 0.99 34.56
N THR A 41 15.83 1.47 33.43
CA THR A 41 15.38 2.68 32.70
C THR A 41 15.90 2.67 31.26
N THR A 42 15.12 3.20 30.32
CA THR A 42 15.54 3.38 28.91
C THR A 42 16.70 4.35 28.72
N ASN A 43 17.00 5.20 29.71
CA ASN A 43 18.10 6.18 29.63
C ASN A 43 19.46 5.62 30.06
N SER A 44 19.50 4.39 30.56
CA SER A 44 20.74 3.74 30.94
C SER A 44 21.46 3.15 29.72
N SER A 45 22.76 2.85 29.91
CA SER A 45 23.56 2.23 28.86
C SER A 45 22.96 0.88 28.43
N THR A 46 23.00 0.63 27.13
CA THR A 46 22.69 -0.70 26.59
C THR A 46 23.87 -1.61 26.88
N ILE A 47 23.60 -2.77 27.43
CA ILE A 47 24.62 -3.81 27.66
C ILE A 47 24.53 -4.94 26.61
N ASP A 48 23.39 -5.06 25.94
CA ASP A 48 23.18 -5.96 24.82
C ASP A 48 22.16 -5.35 23.85
N ASP A 49 22.53 -5.30 22.56
CA ASP A 49 21.75 -4.64 21.51
C ASP A 49 20.69 -5.54 20.86
N GLY A 50 20.54 -6.81 21.26
CA GLY A 50 19.52 -7.65 20.62
C GLY A 50 19.28 -9.04 21.21
N LEU A 51 18.43 -9.10 22.22
CA LEU A 51 17.69 -10.33 22.55
C LEU A 51 16.55 -10.50 21.55
N ALA A 52 16.69 -11.45 20.63
CA ALA A 52 15.71 -11.69 19.56
C ALA A 52 14.33 -12.13 20.09
N ASN A 53 13.28 -11.89 19.30
CA ASN A 53 11.93 -12.39 19.56
C ASN A 53 11.94 -13.91 19.81
N GLY A 54 11.13 -14.37 20.77
CA GLY A 54 11.01 -15.77 21.17
C GLY A 54 12.14 -16.29 22.07
N ARG A 55 13.19 -15.50 22.35
CA ARG A 55 14.27 -15.92 23.25
C ARG A 55 13.76 -16.08 24.68
N THR A 56 14.07 -17.21 25.30
CA THR A 56 13.81 -17.46 26.71
C THR A 56 14.86 -16.77 27.57
N VAL A 57 14.40 -16.12 28.63
CA VAL A 57 15.20 -15.50 29.69
C VAL A 57 14.76 -16.06 31.04
N THR A 58 15.66 -16.07 32.01
CA THR A 58 15.32 -16.31 33.42
C THR A 58 15.17 -14.97 34.11
N ILE A 59 14.06 -14.76 34.81
CA ILE A 59 13.75 -13.56 35.57
C ILE A 59 14.25 -13.76 37.00
N LEU A 60 15.16 -12.89 37.42
CA LEU A 60 15.78 -12.94 38.74
C LEU A 60 15.10 -11.98 39.72
N GLU A 61 14.58 -10.86 39.23
CA GLU A 61 14.04 -9.78 40.06
C GLU A 61 13.09 -8.91 39.23
N THR A 62 12.07 -8.34 39.87
CA THR A 62 11.18 -7.33 39.28
C THR A 62 11.43 -5.99 39.95
N VAL A 63 11.74 -4.96 39.17
CA VAL A 63 12.15 -3.64 39.67
C VAL A 63 11.33 -2.53 39.01
N LYS A 64 10.84 -1.57 39.81
CA LYS A 64 10.16 -0.37 39.31
C LYS A 64 11.18 0.73 39.03
N SER A 65 11.07 1.38 37.88
CA SER A 65 11.91 2.52 37.51
C SER A 65 11.58 3.74 38.37
N ASN A 66 12.61 4.38 38.90
CA ASN A 66 12.52 5.67 39.59
C ASN A 66 12.87 6.86 38.65
N ASP A 67 13.13 6.58 37.36
CA ASP A 67 13.47 7.60 36.37
C ASP A 67 12.20 8.16 35.70
N SER A 68 11.98 9.46 35.89
CA SER A 68 10.83 10.17 35.30
C SER A 68 10.87 10.19 33.76
N LYS A 69 12.05 10.03 33.15
CA LYS A 69 12.27 10.03 31.71
C LYS A 69 12.29 8.62 31.09
N ASP A 70 12.03 7.57 31.87
CA ASP A 70 11.94 6.21 31.34
C ASP A 70 10.79 6.08 30.33
N THR A 71 11.02 5.48 29.17
CA THR A 71 9.99 5.28 28.14
C THR A 71 9.42 3.86 28.11
N CYS A 72 9.83 2.98 29.02
CA CYS A 72 9.16 1.70 29.26
C CYS A 72 7.72 1.96 29.76
N ALA A 73 6.72 1.55 28.98
CA ALA A 73 5.32 1.93 29.20
C ALA A 73 4.79 1.49 30.58
N SER A 74 5.20 0.30 31.05
CA SER A 74 4.85 -0.20 32.39
C SER A 74 5.61 0.48 33.55
N LYS A 75 6.73 1.15 33.27
CA LYS A 75 7.74 1.55 34.27
C LYS A 75 8.29 0.40 35.12
N VAL A 76 8.03 -0.85 34.71
CA VAL A 76 8.46 -2.06 35.39
C VAL A 76 9.48 -2.79 34.52
N TRP A 77 10.56 -3.23 35.15
CA TRP A 77 11.70 -3.89 34.52
C TRP A 77 11.95 -5.24 35.18
N TYR A 78 12.31 -6.23 34.38
CA TYR A 78 12.82 -7.50 34.89
C TYR A 78 14.33 -7.48 34.85
N LYS A 79 14.97 -7.83 35.96
CA LYS A 79 16.36 -8.26 35.96
C LYS A 79 16.40 -9.67 35.40
N ILE A 80 17.01 -9.81 34.24
CA ILE A 80 17.03 -11.05 33.47
C ILE A 80 18.44 -11.64 33.42
N LEU A 81 18.46 -12.96 33.44
CA LEU A 81 19.58 -13.81 33.06
C LEU A 81 19.28 -14.39 31.68
N TYR A 82 20.20 -14.26 30.75
CA TYR A 82 20.02 -14.69 29.37
C TYR A 82 21.29 -15.32 28.80
N GLN A 83 21.12 -16.20 27.81
CA GLN A 83 22.22 -16.89 27.13
C GLN A 83 22.29 -16.46 25.67
N TYR A 84 23.49 -16.05 25.24
CA TYR A 84 23.80 -15.71 23.85
C TYR A 84 24.97 -16.54 23.33
N SER A 85 26.22 -16.12 23.61
CA SER A 85 27.47 -16.89 23.44
C SER A 85 28.14 -17.18 24.80
N ASP A 86 28.00 -16.24 25.74
CA ASP A 86 28.26 -16.39 27.18
C ASP A 86 26.98 -16.10 27.97
N THR A 87 27.00 -16.37 29.28
CA THR A 87 25.88 -16.07 30.19
C THR A 87 25.93 -14.60 30.62
N GLY A 88 24.86 -13.83 30.39
CA GLY A 88 24.77 -12.39 30.67
C GLY A 88 23.64 -12.01 31.64
N TYR A 89 23.77 -10.85 32.30
CA TYR A 89 22.78 -10.29 33.23
C TYR A 89 22.46 -8.83 32.89
N GLY A 90 21.18 -8.44 32.97
CA GLY A 90 20.76 -7.04 32.84
C GLY A 90 19.28 -6.80 33.00
N TYR A 91 18.78 -5.64 32.58
CA TYR A 91 17.38 -5.24 32.73
C TYR A 91 16.64 -5.18 31.39
N ALA A 92 15.47 -5.80 31.34
CA ALA A 92 14.55 -5.76 30.20
C ALA A 92 13.21 -5.12 30.61
N CYS A 93 12.67 -4.25 29.75
CA CYS A 93 11.36 -3.64 30.00
C CYS A 93 10.29 -4.75 30.00
N SER A 94 9.48 -4.80 31.07
CA SER A 94 8.52 -5.88 31.29
C SER A 94 7.45 -5.99 30.20
N ASN A 95 7.20 -4.91 29.46
CA ASN A 95 6.31 -4.90 28.29
C ASN A 95 6.74 -5.87 27.18
N PHE A 96 8.01 -6.26 27.16
CA PHE A 96 8.57 -7.08 26.09
C PHE A 96 9.00 -8.47 26.55
N ILE A 97 8.67 -8.85 27.79
CA ILE A 97 8.94 -10.18 28.35
C ILE A 97 7.61 -10.77 28.79
N LEU A 98 7.18 -11.81 28.10
CA LEU A 98 6.09 -12.66 28.55
C LEU A 98 6.63 -13.62 29.60
N VAL A 99 6.22 -13.45 30.85
CA VAL A 99 6.62 -14.37 31.92
C VAL A 99 5.95 -15.73 31.69
N ASP A 100 6.74 -16.79 31.69
CA ASP A 100 6.24 -18.16 31.71
C ASP A 100 5.57 -18.35 33.08
N SER A 101 4.26 -18.61 33.07
CA SER A 101 3.53 -18.87 34.31
C SER A 101 4.03 -20.17 34.94
N THR A 102 4.15 -20.19 36.27
CA THR A 102 3.99 -21.44 37.02
C THR A 102 2.49 -21.76 37.03
N SER A 103 1.95 -22.12 35.85
CA SER A 103 0.58 -22.64 35.74
C SER A 103 0.54 -23.99 36.44
N THR A 104 -0.52 -24.21 37.23
CA THR A 104 -0.77 -25.55 37.77
C THR A 104 -1.19 -26.46 36.61
N GLU A 105 -0.94 -27.77 36.70
CA GLU A 105 -1.45 -28.72 35.69
C GLU A 105 -2.97 -28.62 35.50
N GLU A 106 -3.70 -28.17 36.52
CA GLU A 106 -5.15 -27.95 36.50
C GLU A 106 -5.53 -26.70 35.68
N ASP A 107 -4.80 -25.58 35.86
CA ASP A 107 -5.01 -24.36 35.05
C ASP A 107 -4.72 -24.63 33.57
N THR A 108 -3.63 -25.35 33.27
CA THR A 108 -3.30 -25.72 31.88
C THR A 108 -4.39 -26.58 31.25
N LYS A 109 -4.89 -27.61 31.95
CA LYS A 109 -5.97 -28.47 31.45
C LYS A 109 -7.28 -27.70 31.24
N ASN A 110 -7.62 -26.78 32.15
CA ASN A 110 -8.82 -25.97 32.04
C ASN A 110 -8.75 -24.99 30.86
N PHE A 111 -7.57 -24.42 30.58
CA PHE A 111 -7.41 -23.50 29.46
C PHE A 111 -7.42 -24.19 28.09
N GLU A 112 -6.94 -25.42 27.98
CA GLU A 112 -7.05 -26.21 26.74
C GLU A 112 -8.51 -26.42 26.29
N GLU A 113 -9.47 -26.56 27.23
CA GLU A 113 -10.90 -26.62 26.91
C GLU A 113 -11.45 -25.27 26.41
N VAL A 114 -10.87 -24.15 26.84
CA VAL A 114 -11.18 -22.83 26.28
C VAL A 114 -10.66 -22.73 24.85
N LEU A 115 -9.41 -23.16 24.60
CA LEU A 115 -8.81 -23.11 23.26
C LEU A 115 -9.59 -23.93 22.23
N LYS A 116 -10.15 -25.08 22.60
CA LYS A 116 -10.99 -25.91 21.70
C LYS A 116 -12.24 -25.18 21.17
N GLN A 117 -12.68 -24.12 21.84
CA GLN A 117 -13.84 -23.32 21.39
C GLN A 117 -13.44 -22.26 20.36
N PHE A 118 -12.14 -22.03 20.15
CA PHE A 118 -11.60 -21.07 19.19
C PHE A 118 -10.92 -21.76 18.00
N PRO A 119 -10.91 -21.16 16.81
CA PRO A 119 -10.06 -21.60 15.71
C PRO A 119 -8.57 -21.55 16.08
N GLU A 120 -7.77 -22.45 15.51
CA GLU A 120 -6.33 -22.58 15.80
C GLU A 120 -5.54 -21.27 15.67
N SER A 121 -5.92 -20.41 14.69
CA SER A 121 -5.30 -19.10 14.48
C SER A 121 -5.39 -18.12 15.66
N TYR A 122 -6.19 -18.41 16.69
CA TYR A 122 -6.32 -17.60 17.91
C TYR A 122 -5.45 -18.12 19.06
N HIS A 123 -5.05 -19.40 19.01
CA HIS A 123 -4.58 -20.14 20.19
C HIS A 123 -3.33 -19.54 20.82
N GLU A 124 -2.32 -19.20 20.01
CA GLU A 124 -1.08 -18.63 20.54
C GLU A 124 -1.30 -17.28 21.23
N ALA A 125 -2.09 -16.40 20.63
CA ALA A 125 -2.40 -15.10 21.23
C ALA A 125 -3.21 -15.26 22.53
N LEU A 126 -4.16 -16.21 22.58
CA LEU A 126 -4.95 -16.52 23.77
C LEU A 126 -4.10 -17.11 24.90
N LYS A 127 -3.13 -18.00 24.60
CA LYS A 127 -2.17 -18.51 25.60
C LYS A 127 -1.33 -17.38 26.19
N ILE A 128 -0.85 -16.47 25.34
CA ILE A 128 -0.10 -15.27 25.78
C ILE A 128 -0.96 -14.41 26.71
N LEU A 129 -2.23 -14.18 26.34
CA LEU A 129 -3.15 -13.37 27.14
C LEU A 129 -3.54 -14.03 28.46
N HIS A 130 -3.79 -15.34 28.47
CA HIS A 130 -4.10 -16.06 29.70
C HIS A 130 -2.92 -16.04 30.68
N ASN A 131 -1.68 -16.18 30.19
CA ASN A 131 -0.50 -16.00 31.04
C ASN A 131 -0.39 -14.56 31.60
N ARG A 132 -0.79 -13.56 30.82
CA ARG A 132 -0.76 -12.14 31.23
C ARG A 132 -1.88 -11.78 32.20
N TYR A 133 -3.05 -12.39 32.01
CA TYR A 133 -4.28 -12.18 32.77
C TYR A 133 -4.82 -13.55 33.24
N PRO A 134 -4.18 -14.19 34.23
CA PRO A 134 -4.50 -15.56 34.65
C PRO A 134 -5.94 -15.76 35.11
N ASN A 135 -6.56 -14.69 35.64
CA ASN A 135 -7.94 -14.72 36.13
C ASN A 135 -8.96 -14.25 35.08
N ALA A 136 -8.56 -14.02 33.83
CA ALA A 136 -9.46 -13.63 32.76
C ALA A 136 -10.17 -14.83 32.12
N SER A 137 -11.47 -14.68 31.83
CA SER A 137 -12.24 -15.58 30.99
C SER A 137 -12.20 -15.13 29.52
N PHE A 138 -12.08 -16.09 28.62
CA PHE A 138 -12.11 -15.88 27.18
C PHE A 138 -13.25 -16.71 26.59
N THR A 139 -14.24 -16.03 26.01
CA THR A 139 -15.43 -16.67 25.43
C THR A 139 -15.56 -16.30 23.96
N PRO A 140 -15.69 -17.25 23.03
CA PRO A 140 -15.94 -16.92 21.63
C PRO A 140 -17.38 -16.42 21.44
N ILE A 141 -17.56 -15.42 20.58
CA ILE A 141 -18.86 -15.06 20.02
C ILE A 141 -18.85 -15.25 18.52
N HIS A 142 -19.54 -16.28 18.05
CA HIS A 142 -19.68 -16.54 16.62
C HIS A 142 -20.57 -15.49 15.97
N ALA A 143 -20.10 -14.93 14.86
CA ALA A 143 -20.88 -14.02 14.05
C ALA A 143 -22.04 -14.78 13.39
N THR A 144 -23.27 -14.30 13.53
CA THR A 144 -24.46 -14.98 13.01
C THR A 144 -25.43 -14.02 12.36
N TRP A 145 -26.03 -14.45 11.25
CA TRP A 145 -27.24 -13.84 10.69
C TRP A 145 -28.44 -14.03 11.63
N GLN A 146 -29.52 -13.28 11.40
CA GLN A 146 -30.78 -13.38 12.15
C GLN A 146 -31.35 -14.81 12.17
N SER A 147 -31.08 -15.58 11.12
CA SER A 147 -31.48 -16.98 11.00
C SER A 147 -30.69 -17.93 11.92
N GLY A 148 -29.62 -17.45 12.56
CA GLY A 148 -28.66 -18.26 13.29
C GLY A 148 -27.54 -18.86 12.42
N LYS A 149 -27.55 -18.64 11.10
CA LYS A 149 -26.47 -19.07 10.21
C LYS A 149 -25.18 -18.31 10.57
N LEU A 150 -24.07 -19.04 10.71
CA LEU A 150 -22.74 -18.45 10.86
C LEU A 150 -22.39 -17.55 9.66
N MET A 151 -21.81 -16.39 9.93
CA MET A 151 -21.32 -15.47 8.91
C MET A 151 -19.90 -15.82 8.52
N THR A 152 -19.60 -15.84 7.21
CA THR A 152 -18.21 -15.86 6.76
C THR A 152 -17.57 -14.48 6.90
N PHE A 153 -16.25 -14.41 7.01
CA PHE A 153 -15.55 -13.13 7.11
C PHE A 153 -15.84 -12.23 5.88
N SER A 154 -15.87 -12.82 4.68
CA SER A 154 -16.20 -12.09 3.44
C SER A 154 -17.64 -11.58 3.42
N GLU A 155 -18.60 -12.31 3.98
CA GLU A 155 -20.00 -11.86 4.12
C GLU A 155 -20.08 -10.62 5.02
N VAL A 156 -19.35 -10.61 6.15
CA VAL A 156 -19.31 -9.47 7.07
C VAL A 156 -18.62 -8.27 6.44
N VAL A 157 -17.47 -8.47 5.78
CA VAL A 157 -16.76 -7.41 5.04
C VAL A 157 -17.71 -6.78 4.01
N SER A 158 -18.42 -7.59 3.22
CA SER A 158 -19.36 -7.10 2.21
C SER A 158 -20.52 -6.30 2.83
N GLY A 159 -21.07 -6.75 3.96
CA GLY A 159 -22.15 -6.05 4.67
C GLY A 159 -21.69 -4.76 5.38
N GLU A 160 -20.40 -4.68 5.73
CA GLU A 160 -19.77 -3.51 6.33
C GLU A 160 -19.23 -2.50 5.31
N PHE A 161 -18.91 -2.94 4.09
CA PHE A 161 -18.25 -2.14 3.06
C PHE A 161 -19.22 -1.25 2.26
N THR A 162 -20.12 -0.60 2.99
CA THR A 162 -20.99 0.47 2.47
C THR A 162 -20.33 1.83 2.69
N GLU A 163 -20.23 2.64 1.63
CA GLU A 163 -19.62 3.96 1.71
C GLU A 163 -20.27 4.82 2.81
N GLY A 164 -19.46 5.36 3.72
CA GLY A 164 -19.94 6.20 4.82
C GLY A 164 -20.33 5.44 6.10
N LYS A 165 -20.38 4.10 6.07
CA LYS A 165 -20.65 3.26 7.25
C LYS A 165 -19.42 3.13 8.15
N ASN A 166 -18.25 2.94 7.53
CA ASN A 166 -16.96 2.83 8.20
C ASN A 166 -16.05 3.98 7.77
N LEU A 167 -15.68 4.83 8.74
CA LEU A 167 -14.94 6.06 8.54
C LEU A 167 -13.63 6.06 9.33
N LEU A 168 -12.62 6.74 8.79
CA LEU A 168 -11.40 7.10 9.51
C LEU A 168 -11.26 8.62 9.59
N TRP A 169 -10.76 9.11 10.72
CA TRP A 169 -10.43 10.53 10.88
C TRP A 169 -9.02 10.78 10.35
N ASP A 170 -8.81 11.75 9.46
CA ASP A 170 -7.50 12.14 8.92
C ASP A 170 -7.40 13.65 8.66
N SER A 171 -7.03 14.44 9.67
CA SER A 171 -6.92 15.91 9.52
C SER A 171 -5.74 16.38 8.66
N ASN A 172 -4.71 15.54 8.50
CA ASN A 172 -3.43 15.95 7.92
C ASN A 172 -3.21 15.37 6.52
N ASN A 173 -4.22 14.69 5.93
CA ASN A 173 -4.12 14.01 4.64
C ASN A 173 -2.89 13.08 4.54
N SER A 174 -2.63 12.34 5.62
CA SER A 174 -1.43 11.52 5.80
C SER A 174 -1.68 10.04 5.57
N ARG A 175 -2.92 9.66 5.26
CA ARG A 175 -3.40 8.27 5.18
C ARG A 175 -4.25 8.04 3.94
N ASP A 176 -3.85 8.60 2.81
CA ASP A 176 -4.60 8.45 1.55
C ASP A 176 -4.74 6.99 1.12
N GLY A 177 -3.72 6.15 1.32
CA GLY A 177 -3.78 4.71 1.01
C GLY A 177 -4.75 3.93 1.88
N TRP A 178 -5.28 4.54 2.95
CA TRP A 178 -6.29 3.93 3.81
C TRP A 178 -7.72 4.32 3.40
N LYS A 179 -7.88 5.32 2.53
CA LYS A 179 -9.18 5.85 2.10
C LYS A 179 -9.76 5.02 0.96
N LEU A 180 -11.08 5.02 0.84
CA LEU A 180 -11.80 4.34 -0.23
C LEU A 180 -11.50 4.98 -1.58
N LEU A 181 -10.84 4.25 -2.50
CA LEU A 181 -10.44 4.78 -3.81
C LEU A 181 -11.63 5.29 -4.64
N SER A 182 -12.78 4.60 -4.62
CA SER A 182 -13.98 5.04 -5.36
C SER A 182 -14.57 6.36 -4.87
N SER A 183 -14.18 6.82 -3.68
CA SER A 183 -14.58 8.13 -3.13
C SER A 183 -13.67 9.28 -3.60
N TYR A 184 -12.59 8.98 -4.33
CA TYR A 184 -11.69 9.98 -4.89
C TYR A 184 -12.34 10.72 -6.06
N ASN A 185 -12.32 12.04 -6.02
CA ASN A 185 -12.77 12.90 -7.10
C ASN A 185 -11.58 13.43 -7.89
N TYR A 186 -11.48 13.02 -9.16
CA TYR A 186 -10.41 13.44 -10.06
C TYR A 186 -10.38 14.95 -10.27
N ASN A 187 -11.52 15.63 -10.39
CA ASN A 187 -11.56 17.07 -10.67
C ASN A 187 -11.03 17.90 -9.49
N THR A 188 -11.46 17.58 -8.28
CA THR A 188 -11.04 18.30 -7.06
C THR A 188 -9.73 17.79 -6.47
N ASN A 189 -9.18 16.67 -6.97
CA ASN A 189 -7.99 16.01 -6.44
C ASN A 189 -8.11 15.67 -4.94
N SER A 190 -9.28 15.20 -4.52
CA SER A 190 -9.58 14.94 -3.11
C SER A 190 -10.50 13.76 -2.92
N PHE A 191 -10.32 13.03 -1.83
CA PHE A 191 -11.30 12.05 -1.36
C PHE A 191 -12.53 12.75 -0.77
N LYS A 192 -13.70 12.16 -0.99
CA LYS A 192 -14.94 12.60 -0.35
C LYS A 192 -14.82 12.46 1.15
N ASN A 193 -15.30 13.47 1.86
CA ASN A 193 -15.33 13.57 3.31
C ASN A 193 -16.68 14.15 3.76
N ASN A 194 -16.77 14.52 5.04
CA ASN A 194 -17.96 15.16 5.60
C ASN A 194 -19.22 14.30 5.49
N TYR A 195 -19.05 12.99 5.68
CA TYR A 195 -20.15 12.07 5.85
C TYR A 195 -21.01 12.48 7.06
N SER A 196 -22.33 12.25 6.95
CA SER A 196 -23.27 12.54 8.03
C SER A 196 -22.79 11.91 9.34
N GLY A 197 -22.69 12.69 10.42
CA GLY A 197 -22.22 12.26 11.74
C GLY A 197 -20.71 12.41 12.00
N GLY A 198 -19.86 12.44 10.97
CA GLY A 198 -18.40 12.53 11.14
C GLY A 198 -17.85 13.96 11.11
N GLY A 199 -18.23 14.77 10.12
CA GLY A 199 -17.65 16.09 9.88
C GLY A 199 -16.43 16.08 8.94
N LYS A 200 -15.81 17.25 8.72
CA LYS A 200 -14.89 17.51 7.58
C LYS A 200 -13.61 16.67 7.49
N ASN A 201 -13.18 16.00 8.55
CA ASN A 201 -11.94 15.22 8.55
C ASN A 201 -12.18 13.70 8.47
N TRP A 202 -13.42 13.27 8.22
CA TRP A 202 -13.77 11.85 8.16
C TRP A 202 -13.93 11.36 6.73
N TYR A 203 -13.25 10.26 6.42
CA TYR A 203 -13.16 9.65 5.09
C TYR A 203 -13.60 8.20 5.16
N ALA A 204 -14.28 7.71 4.11
CA ALA A 204 -14.59 6.28 3.98
C ALA A 204 -13.30 5.47 3.87
N VAL A 205 -13.25 4.30 4.51
CA VAL A 205 -12.07 3.44 4.53
C VAL A 205 -12.01 2.49 3.34
N SER A 206 -10.80 2.12 2.91
CA SER A 206 -10.59 1.03 1.96
C SER A 206 -10.97 -0.33 2.56
N GLU A 207 -11.25 -1.30 1.71
CA GLU A 207 -11.63 -2.66 2.12
C GLU A 207 -10.56 -3.32 3.00
N LYS A 208 -9.28 -3.18 2.64
CA LYS A 208 -8.15 -3.72 3.45
C LYS A 208 -8.11 -3.14 4.86
N VAL A 209 -8.43 -1.86 5.02
CA VAL A 209 -8.51 -1.22 6.35
C VAL A 209 -9.69 -1.77 7.13
N LEU A 210 -10.86 -1.92 6.50
CA LEU A 210 -12.03 -2.51 7.13
C LEU A 210 -11.75 -3.96 7.59
N MET A 211 -11.17 -4.79 6.72
CA MET A 211 -10.78 -6.16 7.04
C MET A 211 -9.83 -6.21 8.25
N TYR A 212 -8.83 -5.33 8.31
CA TYR A 212 -7.90 -5.28 9.44
C TYR A 212 -8.61 -5.02 10.78
N TYR A 213 -9.57 -4.10 10.83
CA TYR A 213 -10.31 -3.78 12.07
C TYR A 213 -11.43 -4.76 12.40
N LEU A 214 -11.90 -5.54 11.41
CA LEU A 214 -12.83 -6.65 11.62
C LEU A 214 -12.13 -7.93 12.10
N ASP A 215 -10.82 -8.06 11.91
CA ASP A 215 -10.10 -9.26 12.30
C ASP A 215 -9.66 -9.16 13.79
N PRO A 216 -10.32 -9.89 14.71
CA PRO A 216 -10.03 -9.77 16.13
C PRO A 216 -8.62 -10.23 16.49
N ARG A 217 -7.99 -11.09 15.68
CA ARG A 217 -6.64 -11.64 15.91
C ARG A 217 -5.58 -10.54 15.91
N ASN A 218 -5.79 -9.44 15.20
CA ASN A 218 -4.92 -8.27 15.21
C ASN A 218 -4.88 -7.54 16.56
N PHE A 219 -5.84 -7.82 17.44
CA PHE A 219 -6.05 -7.10 18.69
C PHE A 219 -5.96 -8.02 19.92
N LEU A 220 -5.56 -9.27 19.75
CA LEU A 220 -5.31 -10.21 20.86
C LEU A 220 -3.91 -9.98 21.45
N ASN A 221 -3.71 -8.80 22.01
CA ASN A 221 -2.51 -8.44 22.75
C ASN A 221 -2.89 -7.79 24.09
N GLU A 222 -1.90 -7.60 24.97
CA GLU A 222 -2.08 -7.12 26.34
C GLU A 222 -3.01 -5.91 26.46
N THR A 223 -2.91 -4.98 25.52
CA THR A 223 -3.61 -3.70 25.56
C THR A 223 -4.91 -3.74 24.76
N ASP A 224 -4.86 -4.27 23.54
CA ASP A 224 -5.98 -4.14 22.60
C ASP A 224 -7.13 -5.12 22.89
N VAL A 225 -6.88 -6.18 23.67
CA VAL A 225 -7.90 -7.16 24.08
C VAL A 225 -9.09 -6.51 24.81
N PHE A 226 -8.89 -5.34 25.44
CA PHE A 226 -9.92 -4.61 26.16
C PHE A 226 -11.05 -4.08 25.27
N MET A 227 -10.89 -4.05 23.94
CA MET A 227 -12.03 -3.82 23.04
C MET A 227 -13.07 -4.95 23.06
N PHE A 228 -12.67 -6.12 23.56
CA PHE A 228 -13.50 -7.32 23.75
C PHE A 228 -13.96 -7.50 25.20
N GLU A 229 -13.58 -6.61 26.12
CA GLU A 229 -14.07 -6.66 27.50
C GLU A 229 -15.58 -6.47 27.53
N THR A 230 -16.25 -7.32 28.32
CA THR A 230 -17.68 -7.23 28.53
C THR A 230 -18.06 -5.92 29.23
N LEU A 231 -19.06 -5.23 28.70
CA LEU A 231 -19.65 -4.04 29.29
C LEU A 231 -20.67 -4.40 30.39
N LYS A 232 -20.68 -5.65 30.88
CA LYS A 232 -21.56 -6.11 31.96
C LYS A 232 -21.03 -5.71 33.33
N TYR A 233 -21.92 -5.58 34.30
CA TYR A 233 -21.52 -5.34 35.69
C TYR A 233 -20.92 -6.59 36.34
N LEU A 234 -19.66 -6.50 36.77
CA LEU A 234 -18.94 -7.52 37.53
C LEU A 234 -18.68 -7.02 38.96
N PRO A 235 -19.55 -7.35 39.95
CA PRO A 235 -19.49 -6.77 41.30
C PRO A 235 -18.19 -7.05 42.06
N LYS A 236 -17.46 -8.12 41.73
CA LYS A 236 -16.15 -8.43 42.32
C LYS A 236 -15.04 -7.48 41.85
N ASN A 237 -15.17 -6.91 40.65
CA ASN A 237 -14.09 -6.21 39.96
C ASN A 237 -14.35 -4.70 39.88
N HIS A 238 -15.63 -4.35 39.89
CA HIS A 238 -16.14 -3.00 39.78
C HIS A 238 -16.38 -2.41 41.16
N THR A 239 -15.49 -1.52 41.58
CA THR A 239 -15.50 -0.88 42.90
C THR A 239 -15.72 0.62 42.74
N ILE A 240 -16.17 1.29 43.81
CA ILE A 240 -16.34 2.74 43.77
C ILE A 240 -15.01 3.47 43.61
N ASP A 241 -13.94 2.98 44.24
CA ASP A 241 -12.59 3.52 44.09
C ASP A 241 -12.13 3.44 42.63
N GLY A 242 -12.40 2.32 41.94
CA GLY A 242 -12.09 2.19 40.52
C GLY A 242 -12.87 3.19 39.64
N VAL A 243 -14.11 3.54 40.02
CA VAL A 243 -14.87 4.60 39.34
C VAL A 243 -14.26 5.97 39.60
N GLU A 244 -13.92 6.29 40.85
CA GLU A 244 -13.25 7.54 41.21
C GLU A 244 -11.93 7.72 40.48
N ASP A 245 -11.19 6.62 40.31
CA ASP A 245 -9.92 6.65 39.61
C ASP A 245 -10.09 6.93 38.11
N ILE A 246 -11.15 6.42 37.46
CA ILE A 246 -11.49 6.76 36.08
C ILE A 246 -11.89 8.23 35.97
N LEU A 247 -12.69 8.74 36.92
CA LEU A 247 -13.11 10.14 36.93
C LEU A 247 -11.95 11.09 37.24
N ARG A 248 -10.81 10.60 37.75
CA ARG A 248 -9.68 11.41 38.23
C ARG A 248 -9.19 12.42 37.19
N GLY A 249 -9.19 13.69 37.57
CA GLY A 249 -8.80 14.81 36.70
C GLY A 249 -9.97 15.45 35.96
N SER A 250 -11.19 14.93 36.13
CA SER A 250 -12.43 15.58 35.70
C SER A 250 -13.09 16.36 36.84
N PHE A 251 -14.08 17.18 36.50
CA PHE A 251 -14.94 17.87 37.47
C PHE A 251 -15.77 16.93 38.37
N MET A 252 -15.86 15.64 38.03
CA MET A 252 -16.69 14.65 38.74
C MET A 252 -15.92 13.91 39.84
N ALA A 253 -14.59 13.83 39.76
CA ALA A 253 -13.77 13.10 40.72
C ALA A 253 -13.93 13.66 42.13
N ASN A 254 -14.27 12.79 43.08
CA ASN A 254 -14.53 13.11 44.48
C ASN A 254 -15.51 14.29 44.67
N ASN A 255 -16.41 14.51 43.72
CA ASN A 255 -17.36 15.60 43.73
C ASN A 255 -18.79 15.09 43.80
N PHE A 256 -19.70 15.95 44.25
CA PHE A 256 -21.08 15.60 44.55
C PHE A 256 -22.02 15.95 43.41
N VAL A 257 -23.00 15.07 43.16
CA VAL A 257 -24.11 15.38 42.25
C VAL A 257 -25.14 16.25 42.96
N ASP A 258 -25.76 17.18 42.24
CA ASP A 258 -26.93 17.96 42.67
C ASP A 258 -26.75 18.73 44.00
N ASN A 259 -25.51 19.08 44.37
CA ASN A 259 -25.14 19.58 45.72
C ASN A 259 -25.65 18.66 46.86
N SER A 260 -25.69 17.36 46.61
CA SER A 260 -26.18 16.34 47.55
C SER A 260 -25.03 15.66 48.31
N THR A 261 -25.34 14.63 49.10
CA THR A 261 -24.33 13.78 49.75
C THR A 261 -23.84 12.63 48.86
N LYS A 262 -24.44 12.40 47.69
CA LYS A 262 -23.98 11.38 46.74
C LYS A 262 -22.90 11.95 45.82
N LYS A 263 -21.83 11.20 45.62
CA LYS A 263 -20.81 11.51 44.62
C LYS A 263 -21.26 11.13 43.21
N PHE A 264 -20.57 11.65 42.20
CA PHE A 264 -20.71 11.16 40.83
C PHE A 264 -20.43 9.66 40.72
N SER A 265 -19.42 9.17 41.44
CA SER A 265 -19.08 7.75 41.50
C SER A 265 -20.22 6.89 42.07
N ASP A 266 -20.92 7.37 43.10
CA ASP A 266 -22.12 6.71 43.63
C ASP A 266 -23.23 6.62 42.57
N ALA A 267 -23.52 7.75 41.89
CA ALA A 267 -24.56 7.78 40.85
C ALA A 267 -24.25 6.83 39.68
N ILE A 268 -22.98 6.72 39.29
CA ILE A 268 -22.52 5.79 38.26
C ILE A 268 -22.62 4.34 38.74
N MET A 269 -22.27 4.07 39.99
CA MET A 269 -22.39 2.73 40.55
C MET A 269 -23.85 2.28 40.68
N ASP A 270 -24.74 3.18 41.12
CA ASP A 270 -26.19 2.95 41.16
C ASP A 270 -26.74 2.64 39.75
N ALA A 271 -26.29 3.39 38.75
CA ALA A 271 -26.64 3.16 37.35
C ALA A 271 -26.14 1.79 36.85
N ALA A 272 -24.89 1.43 37.17
CA ALA A 272 -24.29 0.17 36.79
C ALA A 272 -25.05 -1.04 37.35
N ILE A 273 -25.32 -1.03 38.66
CA ILE A 273 -26.05 -2.08 39.36
C ILE A 273 -27.45 -2.22 38.77
N SER A 274 -28.18 -1.12 38.62
CA SER A 274 -29.56 -1.13 38.12
C SER A 274 -29.67 -1.65 36.69
N ASN A 275 -28.63 -1.41 35.87
CA ASN A 275 -28.62 -1.75 34.45
C ASN A 275 -27.81 -3.00 34.13
N SER A 276 -27.23 -3.68 35.12
CA SER A 276 -26.26 -4.78 34.91
C SER A 276 -25.13 -4.42 33.94
N THR A 277 -24.68 -3.16 33.99
CA THR A 277 -23.69 -2.57 33.07
C THR A 277 -22.44 -2.16 33.83
N SER A 278 -21.26 -2.25 33.21
CA SER A 278 -20.00 -1.86 33.83
C SER A 278 -20.00 -0.37 34.22
N PRO A 279 -19.74 -0.01 35.50
CA PRO A 279 -19.62 1.37 35.94
C PRO A 279 -18.34 1.99 35.38
N TYR A 280 -17.33 1.21 35.04
CA TYR A 280 -16.11 1.70 34.40
C TYR A 280 -16.37 2.11 32.96
N PHE A 281 -17.18 1.34 32.23
CA PHE A 281 -17.70 1.73 30.93
C PHE A 281 -18.55 3.00 31.01
N ILE A 282 -19.51 3.05 31.95
CA ILE A 282 -20.37 4.23 32.13
C ILE A 282 -19.52 5.48 32.45
N ALA A 283 -18.59 5.38 33.39
CA ALA A 283 -17.69 6.49 33.75
C ALA A 283 -16.84 6.95 32.57
N SER A 284 -16.21 6.01 31.86
CA SER A 284 -15.36 6.31 30.70
C SER A 284 -16.18 6.95 29.57
N ARG A 285 -17.42 6.46 29.33
CA ARG A 285 -18.34 7.03 28.35
C ARG A 285 -18.71 8.45 28.71
N ILE A 286 -19.09 8.72 29.97
CA ILE A 286 -19.40 10.09 30.41
C ILE A 286 -18.19 11.01 30.17
N ILE A 287 -16.98 10.60 30.56
CA ILE A 287 -15.76 11.38 30.34
C ILE A 287 -15.54 11.66 28.84
N GLN A 288 -15.75 10.66 27.99
CA GLN A 288 -15.64 10.80 26.53
C GLN A 288 -16.66 11.80 25.96
N GLU A 289 -17.90 11.76 26.46
CA GLU A 289 -19.00 12.58 25.94
C GLU A 289 -18.97 14.03 26.44
N VAL A 290 -18.63 14.26 27.71
CA VAL A 290 -18.69 15.61 28.33
C VAL A 290 -17.33 16.23 28.64
N GLY A 291 -16.25 15.47 28.45
CA GLY A 291 -14.88 15.90 28.74
C GLY A 291 -14.59 16.10 30.23
N ALA A 292 -13.34 16.41 30.54
CA ALA A 292 -12.89 16.62 31.91
C ALA A 292 -13.37 17.95 32.52
N THR A 293 -13.67 18.97 31.70
CA THR A 293 -13.89 20.37 32.12
C THR A 293 -15.35 20.81 32.16
N ARG A 294 -16.31 19.88 32.20
CA ARG A 294 -17.78 20.12 32.22
C ARG A 294 -18.29 20.83 30.95
N SER A 295 -18.89 20.08 30.03
CA SER A 295 -19.41 20.60 28.76
C SER A 295 -20.68 21.45 28.90
N ASP A 296 -21.03 22.17 27.83
CA ASP A 296 -22.26 22.98 27.72
C ASP A 296 -23.54 22.15 27.93
N LEU A 297 -23.52 20.83 27.80
CA LEU A 297 -24.69 19.94 28.03
C LEU A 297 -24.89 19.53 29.49
N VAL A 298 -23.92 19.82 30.35
CA VAL A 298 -23.94 19.45 31.78
C VAL A 298 -23.62 20.63 32.70
N LEU A 299 -23.78 21.87 32.22
CA LEU A 299 -23.61 23.06 33.07
C LEU A 299 -24.73 23.19 34.11
N GLY A 300 -25.96 22.83 33.74
CA GLY A 300 -27.15 22.98 34.59
C GLY A 300 -27.61 24.42 34.81
N LYS A 301 -26.84 25.41 34.37
CA LYS A 301 -27.15 26.85 34.52
C LYS A 301 -26.77 27.62 33.25
N TYR A 302 -27.75 28.30 32.66
CA TYR A 302 -27.59 29.03 31.41
C TYR A 302 -28.15 30.46 31.55
N PRO A 303 -27.31 31.51 31.64
CA PRO A 303 -25.84 31.49 31.52
C PRO A 303 -25.12 31.03 32.80
N PRO A 304 -23.92 30.45 32.69
CA PRO A 304 -23.14 30.00 33.85
C PRO A 304 -22.68 31.16 34.75
N THR A 305 -22.41 32.33 34.14
CA THR A 305 -22.02 33.57 34.83
C THR A 305 -22.87 34.75 34.36
N ASN A 306 -22.78 35.89 35.06
CA ASN A 306 -23.45 37.13 34.67
C ASN A 306 -22.61 37.96 33.66
N SER A 307 -21.57 37.38 33.06
CA SER A 307 -20.79 38.08 32.04
C SER A 307 -21.63 38.32 30.79
N GLN A 308 -21.48 39.50 30.17
CA GLN A 308 -22.22 39.84 28.95
C GLN A 308 -22.00 38.80 27.84
N LYS A 309 -20.78 38.28 27.72
CA LYS A 309 -20.40 37.22 26.76
C LYS A 309 -21.17 35.93 26.98
N ASP A 310 -21.34 35.50 28.24
CA ASP A 310 -22.10 34.29 28.55
C ASP A 310 -23.61 34.50 28.38
N ILE A 311 -24.13 35.67 28.78
CA ILE A 311 -25.54 36.01 28.56
C ILE A 311 -25.88 35.92 27.07
N GLU A 312 -25.06 36.52 26.21
CA GLU A 312 -25.25 36.47 24.75
C GLU A 312 -25.15 35.04 24.22
N LYS A 313 -24.09 34.29 24.58
CA LYS A 313 -23.86 32.92 24.10
C LYS A 313 -24.97 31.95 24.52
N TYR A 314 -25.41 32.02 25.78
CA TYR A 314 -26.27 31.01 26.40
C TYR A 314 -27.74 31.41 26.54
N SER A 315 -28.14 32.63 26.15
CA SER A 315 -29.53 33.13 26.22
C SER A 315 -30.56 32.14 25.63
N LYS A 316 -30.22 31.54 24.48
CA LYS A 316 -31.05 30.54 23.78
C LYS A 316 -31.23 29.21 24.53
N TYR A 317 -30.44 28.96 25.57
CA TYR A 317 -30.52 27.74 26.39
C TYR A 317 -31.16 27.98 27.76
N SER A 318 -31.57 29.22 28.07
CA SER A 318 -32.10 29.60 29.39
C SER A 318 -33.26 28.72 29.88
N GLU A 319 -34.13 28.27 28.96
CA GLU A 319 -35.27 27.38 29.26
C GLU A 319 -34.91 25.95 29.67
N PHE A 320 -33.62 25.58 29.58
CA PHE A 320 -33.08 24.28 29.96
C PHE A 320 -32.23 24.33 31.24
N THR A 321 -32.24 25.45 31.96
CA THR A 321 -31.63 25.54 33.30
C THR A 321 -32.20 24.44 34.21
N GLY A 322 -31.31 23.71 34.88
CA GLY A 322 -31.64 22.55 35.72
C GLY A 322 -31.71 21.21 34.99
N TYR A 323 -31.48 21.16 33.68
CA TYR A 323 -31.43 19.91 32.90
C TYR A 323 -30.00 19.56 32.49
N TYR A 324 -29.70 18.26 32.45
CA TYR A 324 -28.35 17.75 32.20
C TYR A 324 -28.40 16.58 31.21
N ASN A 325 -27.35 16.46 30.38
CA ASN A 325 -27.19 15.34 29.46
C ASN A 325 -25.74 14.83 29.47
N PHE A 326 -25.49 13.76 30.24
CA PHE A 326 -24.13 13.20 30.43
C PHE A 326 -23.67 12.26 29.31
N TYR A 327 -24.53 11.98 28.33
CA TYR A 327 -24.28 10.99 27.27
C TYR A 327 -24.53 11.54 25.87
N ASN A 328 -24.71 12.86 25.73
CA ASN A 328 -25.03 13.52 24.46
C ASN A 328 -26.24 12.91 23.71
N ILE A 329 -27.18 12.28 24.42
CA ILE A 329 -28.31 11.59 23.78
C ILE A 329 -29.24 12.64 23.16
N GLY A 330 -29.53 12.49 21.86
CA GLY A 330 -30.32 13.47 21.09
C GLY A 330 -29.55 14.73 20.69
N ALA A 331 -28.26 14.83 21.02
CA ALA A 331 -27.41 15.97 20.68
C ALA A 331 -26.88 15.84 19.24
N SER A 332 -27.73 16.10 18.24
CA SER A 332 -27.38 16.02 16.82
C SER A 332 -28.00 17.17 16.01
N GLY A 333 -27.58 17.35 14.77
CA GLY A 333 -28.06 18.42 13.89
C GLY A 333 -27.33 19.76 14.07
N ASN A 334 -27.97 20.85 13.63
CA ASN A 334 -27.34 22.17 13.53
C ASN A 334 -26.97 22.80 14.89
N ASP A 335 -27.75 22.54 15.94
CA ASP A 335 -27.47 23.00 17.32
C ASP A 335 -27.48 21.82 18.28
N VAL A 336 -26.32 21.15 18.37
CA VAL A 336 -26.08 19.95 19.17
C VAL A 336 -26.45 20.16 20.64
N VAL A 337 -26.09 21.30 21.22
CA VAL A 337 -26.36 21.61 22.64
C VAL A 337 -27.86 21.84 22.87
N TYR A 338 -28.52 22.62 22.01
CA TYR A 338 -29.97 22.86 22.13
C TYR A 338 -30.74 21.54 22.09
N ASN A 339 -30.44 20.71 21.09
CA ASN A 339 -31.17 19.46 20.87
C ASN A 339 -30.92 18.45 21.98
N GLY A 340 -29.69 18.37 22.50
CA GLY A 340 -29.36 17.52 23.64
C GLY A 340 -30.04 17.97 24.95
N LEU A 341 -30.14 19.28 25.21
CA LEU A 341 -30.83 19.82 26.38
C LEU A 341 -32.36 19.70 26.26
N LYS A 342 -32.91 19.88 25.06
CA LYS A 342 -34.33 19.62 24.77
C LYS A 342 -34.66 18.16 25.04
N TYR A 343 -33.85 17.22 24.58
CA TYR A 343 -34.02 15.80 24.87
C TYR A 343 -34.01 15.52 26.39
N ALA A 344 -33.04 16.09 27.11
CA ALA A 344 -32.96 15.95 28.57
C ALA A 344 -34.22 16.49 29.27
N LYS A 345 -34.75 17.62 28.82
CA LYS A 345 -36.01 18.20 29.32
C LYS A 345 -37.21 17.31 29.04
N ASP A 346 -37.34 16.80 27.82
CA ASP A 346 -38.44 15.89 27.42
C ASP A 346 -38.40 14.57 28.21
N LYS A 347 -37.21 14.11 28.61
CA LYS A 347 -37.02 12.94 29.48
C LYS A 347 -37.11 13.22 30.99
N GLY A 348 -37.23 14.49 31.39
CA GLY A 348 -37.29 14.88 32.80
C GLY A 348 -35.98 14.69 33.55
N TRP A 349 -34.84 14.82 32.88
CA TRP A 349 -33.49 14.77 33.47
C TRP A 349 -33.13 16.07 34.19
N ASN A 350 -33.95 16.42 35.17
CA ASN A 350 -33.87 17.67 35.93
C ASN A 350 -32.92 17.61 37.14
N SER A 351 -31.93 16.71 37.09
CA SER A 351 -30.88 16.53 38.09
C SER A 351 -29.71 15.75 37.47
N GLU A 352 -28.50 15.97 37.96
CA GLU A 352 -27.31 15.25 37.53
C GLU A 352 -27.45 13.75 37.77
N TYR A 353 -27.96 13.35 38.96
CA TYR A 353 -28.22 11.95 39.29
C TYR A 353 -29.17 11.28 38.29
N LYS A 354 -30.29 11.93 37.94
CA LYS A 354 -31.25 11.39 36.98
C LYS A 354 -30.66 11.28 35.59
N ALA A 355 -29.95 12.30 35.13
CA ALA A 355 -29.32 12.32 33.83
C ALA A 355 -28.28 11.19 33.68
N ILE A 356 -27.48 10.93 34.72
CA ILE A 356 -26.50 9.84 34.76
C ILE A 356 -27.20 8.48 34.75
N THR A 357 -28.13 8.24 35.67
CA THR A 357 -28.75 6.91 35.84
C THR A 357 -29.69 6.53 34.69
N GLN A 358 -30.52 7.46 34.23
CA GLN A 358 -31.47 7.19 33.14
C GLN A 358 -30.80 7.21 31.76
N GLY A 359 -29.77 8.04 31.56
CA GLY A 359 -28.99 8.00 30.33
C GLY A 359 -28.23 6.67 30.18
N ALA A 360 -27.64 6.15 31.27
CA ALA A 360 -27.05 4.81 31.28
C ALA A 360 -28.07 3.72 30.96
N TYR A 361 -29.30 3.83 31.49
CA TYR A 361 -30.38 2.89 31.19
C TYR A 361 -30.69 2.84 29.70
N ILE A 362 -30.73 3.99 29.02
CA ILE A 362 -30.95 4.04 27.56
C ILE A 362 -29.80 3.31 26.83
N ILE A 363 -28.54 3.60 27.14
CA ILE A 363 -27.39 2.95 26.49
C ILE A 363 -27.42 1.43 26.73
N SER A 364 -27.68 1.01 27.97
CA SER A 364 -27.78 -0.40 28.34
C SER A 364 -28.91 -1.10 27.58
N LYS A 365 -30.10 -0.50 27.55
CA LYS A 365 -31.29 -1.09 26.92
C LYS A 365 -31.14 -1.20 25.40
N GLU A 366 -30.64 -0.15 24.76
CA GLU A 366 -30.57 -0.07 23.29
C GLU A 366 -29.40 -0.88 22.71
N TYR A 367 -28.32 -1.09 23.47
CA TYR A 367 -27.13 -1.80 22.96
C TYR A 367 -26.80 -3.07 23.75
N ILE A 368 -26.48 -2.96 25.04
CA ILE A 368 -25.95 -4.07 25.84
C ILE A 368 -26.97 -5.21 25.94
N GLN A 369 -28.21 -4.88 26.28
CA GLN A 369 -29.31 -5.85 26.38
C GLN A 369 -29.75 -6.39 25.00
N GLN A 370 -29.35 -5.74 23.91
CA GLN A 370 -29.58 -6.22 22.55
C GLN A 370 -28.46 -7.14 22.03
N GLY A 371 -27.48 -7.47 22.87
CA GLY A 371 -26.35 -8.34 22.51
C GLY A 371 -25.08 -7.60 22.11
N GLN A 372 -25.04 -6.27 22.20
CA GLN A 372 -23.86 -5.45 21.90
C GLN A 372 -23.13 -5.05 23.19
N TYR A 373 -22.61 -6.05 23.89
CA TYR A 373 -22.01 -5.91 25.22
C TYR A 373 -20.47 -5.86 25.19
N THR A 374 -19.85 -5.54 24.06
CA THR A 374 -18.44 -5.16 23.97
C THR A 374 -18.31 -3.95 23.05
N LEU A 375 -17.22 -3.18 23.14
CA LEU A 375 -16.97 -2.06 22.23
C LEU A 375 -16.94 -2.53 20.76
N TYR A 376 -16.38 -3.74 20.52
CA TYR A 376 -16.40 -4.38 19.21
C TYR A 376 -17.83 -4.62 18.70
N LEU A 377 -18.69 -5.24 19.52
CA LEU A 377 -20.06 -5.58 19.12
C LEU A 377 -20.93 -4.33 18.93
N GLN A 378 -20.67 -3.26 19.68
CA GLN A 378 -21.30 -1.96 19.47
C GLN A 378 -20.94 -1.36 18.11
N LYS A 379 -19.70 -1.57 17.63
CA LYS A 379 -19.26 -1.06 16.33
C LYS A 379 -19.71 -1.93 15.16
N PHE A 380 -19.67 -3.25 15.26
CA PHE A 380 -19.85 -4.13 14.09
C PHE A 380 -21.17 -4.93 14.10
N ASP A 381 -21.87 -5.07 15.23
CA ASP A 381 -23.22 -5.68 15.32
C ASP A 381 -23.32 -7.09 14.67
N ILE A 382 -22.33 -7.95 14.92
CA ILE A 382 -22.18 -9.29 14.31
C ILE A 382 -22.96 -10.42 15.00
N GLY A 383 -23.69 -10.12 16.07
CA GLY A 383 -24.42 -11.11 16.89
C GLY A 383 -25.88 -10.72 17.09
N CYS A 384 -26.51 -10.14 16.06
CA CYS A 384 -27.87 -9.64 16.17
C CYS A 384 -28.88 -10.78 16.39
N LYS A 385 -29.92 -10.53 17.20
CA LYS A 385 -30.96 -11.53 17.52
C LYS A 385 -32.34 -11.07 17.09
N GLY A 386 -33.19 -12.03 16.70
CA GLY A 386 -34.61 -11.80 16.44
C GLY A 386 -34.87 -10.90 15.22
N TRP A 387 -35.63 -9.83 15.42
CA TRP A 387 -36.15 -8.97 14.34
C TRP A 387 -35.17 -7.88 13.86
N ARG A 388 -34.01 -7.74 14.50
CA ARG A 388 -33.02 -6.71 14.16
C ARG A 388 -32.28 -7.04 12.85
N THR A 389 -32.01 -6.01 12.06
CA THR A 389 -31.09 -6.14 10.91
C THR A 389 -29.66 -6.24 11.41
N CYS A 390 -28.99 -7.38 11.20
CA CYS A 390 -27.56 -7.54 11.53
C CYS A 390 -26.73 -6.50 10.80
N LEU A 391 -25.60 -6.11 11.41
CA LEU A 391 -24.69 -5.10 10.87
C LEU A 391 -25.32 -3.69 10.73
N ALA A 392 -26.54 -3.44 11.22
CA ALA A 392 -27.22 -2.16 10.98
C ALA A 392 -27.26 -1.26 12.22
N HIS A 393 -27.32 -1.84 13.42
CA HIS A 393 -27.48 -1.08 14.66
C HIS A 393 -26.13 -0.78 15.29
N GLN A 394 -25.33 0.03 14.62
CA GLN A 394 -23.98 0.38 15.06
C GLN A 394 -23.96 1.68 15.84
N TYR A 395 -23.20 1.70 16.93
CA TYR A 395 -23.08 2.87 17.80
C TYR A 395 -22.35 4.04 17.13
N GLN A 396 -21.40 3.75 16.22
CA GLN A 396 -20.56 4.77 15.60
C GLN A 396 -19.97 4.34 14.25
N GLN A 397 -19.55 5.32 13.44
CA GLN A 397 -18.93 5.10 12.14
C GLN A 397 -17.40 4.95 12.20
N ASN A 398 -16.75 5.41 13.27
CA ASN A 398 -15.28 5.35 13.39
C ASN A 398 -14.81 3.89 13.48
N VAL A 399 -14.14 3.40 12.44
CA VAL A 399 -13.67 2.01 12.38
C VAL A 399 -12.61 1.71 13.45
N GLN A 400 -11.87 2.72 13.90
CA GLN A 400 -10.79 2.57 14.88
C GLN A 400 -11.29 2.65 16.32
N ALA A 401 -12.57 2.97 16.52
CA ALA A 401 -13.05 3.34 17.85
C ALA A 401 -12.99 2.21 18.89
N PRO A 402 -13.39 0.95 18.59
CA PRO A 402 -13.24 -0.12 19.56
C PRO A 402 -11.80 -0.28 20.04
N TYR A 403 -10.85 -0.22 19.12
CA TYR A 403 -9.42 -0.26 19.40
C TYR A 403 -8.99 0.92 20.29
N SER A 404 -9.30 2.16 19.93
CA SER A 404 -8.86 3.33 20.70
C SER A 404 -9.55 3.44 22.06
N GLU A 405 -10.85 3.13 22.14
CA GLU A 405 -11.62 3.15 23.39
C GLU A 405 -11.16 2.02 24.31
N GLY A 406 -10.87 0.83 23.78
CA GLY A 406 -10.30 -0.28 24.54
C GLY A 406 -8.94 0.06 25.16
N ARG A 407 -8.06 0.75 24.43
CA ARG A 407 -6.79 1.26 24.99
C ARG A 407 -7.00 2.25 26.12
N ASN A 408 -7.97 3.16 25.99
CA ASN A 408 -8.30 4.10 27.06
C ASN A 408 -8.76 3.36 28.32
N THR A 409 -9.55 2.28 28.16
CA THR A 409 -9.95 1.40 29.27
C THR A 409 -8.74 0.71 29.91
N TYR A 410 -7.84 0.13 29.12
CA TYR A 410 -6.58 -0.45 29.62
C TYR A 410 -5.75 0.59 30.39
N ASP A 411 -5.53 1.77 29.83
CA ASP A 411 -4.74 2.84 30.45
C ASP A 411 -5.37 3.29 31.77
N ALA A 412 -6.70 3.33 31.84
CA ALA A 412 -7.40 3.57 33.09
C ALA A 412 -7.11 2.47 34.11
N TYR A 413 -7.25 1.19 33.75
CA TYR A 413 -6.91 0.08 34.66
C TYR A 413 -5.45 0.15 35.15
N LEU A 414 -4.51 0.40 34.25
CA LEU A 414 -3.09 0.50 34.57
C LEU A 414 -2.79 1.68 35.49
N LYS A 415 -3.32 2.86 35.19
CA LYS A 415 -3.14 4.07 36.02
C LYS A 415 -3.72 3.87 37.42
N ASN A 416 -4.80 3.12 37.54
CA ASN A 416 -5.59 3.00 38.77
C ASN A 416 -5.09 1.85 39.65
N SER A 417 -4.70 0.72 39.04
CA SER A 417 -4.34 -0.51 39.74
C SER A 417 -2.86 -0.88 39.62
N GLY A 418 -2.09 -0.20 38.78
CA GLY A 418 -0.70 -0.56 38.48
C GLY A 418 -0.59 -2.04 38.07
N SER A 419 0.44 -2.72 38.56
CA SER A 419 0.63 -4.16 38.30
C SER A 419 -0.45 -5.06 38.91
N ALA A 420 -1.26 -4.58 39.84
CA ALA A 420 -2.35 -5.38 40.42
C ALA A 420 -3.47 -5.63 39.40
N MET A 421 -3.54 -4.85 38.30
CA MET A 421 -4.52 -5.08 37.23
C MET A 421 -4.40 -6.49 36.61
N TYR A 422 -3.19 -7.03 36.50
CA TYR A 422 -2.95 -8.33 35.87
C TYR A 422 -3.55 -9.50 36.66
N GLN A 423 -3.84 -9.29 37.95
CA GLN A 423 -4.45 -10.29 38.82
C GLN A 423 -5.97 -10.12 38.94
N LYS A 424 -6.57 -9.14 38.24
CA LYS A 424 -8.02 -8.96 38.24
C LYS A 424 -8.70 -9.98 37.34
N GLU A 425 -9.92 -10.31 37.69
CA GLU A 425 -10.82 -11.04 36.79
C GLU A 425 -11.25 -10.10 35.65
N TYR A 426 -11.20 -10.59 34.41
CA TYR A 426 -11.73 -9.91 33.23
C TYR A 426 -12.58 -10.90 32.45
N ASP A 427 -13.62 -10.42 31.78
CA ASP A 427 -14.44 -11.27 30.91
C ASP A 427 -14.38 -10.75 29.47
N PHE A 428 -13.58 -11.43 28.65
CA PHE A 428 -13.36 -11.09 27.25
C PHE A 428 -14.25 -11.95 26.35
N THR A 429 -15.11 -11.30 25.58
CA THR A 429 -15.93 -11.95 24.54
C THR A 429 -15.39 -11.61 23.16
N ILE A 430 -14.79 -12.61 22.51
CA ILE A 430 -13.96 -12.42 21.31
C ILE A 430 -14.72 -12.91 20.06
N PRO A 431 -14.89 -12.07 19.04
CA PRO A 431 -15.51 -12.44 17.77
C PRO A 431 -14.87 -13.65 17.10
N VAL A 432 -15.68 -14.49 16.47
CA VAL A 432 -15.23 -15.58 15.57
C VAL A 432 -16.08 -15.56 14.31
N TYR A 433 -15.43 -15.63 13.16
CA TYR A 433 -16.06 -15.70 11.84
C TYR A 433 -15.66 -17.01 11.14
N GLU A 434 -16.52 -17.49 10.25
CA GLU A 434 -16.19 -18.59 9.34
C GLU A 434 -15.30 -18.09 8.19
N ASP A 435 -14.48 -18.99 7.62
CA ASP A 435 -13.62 -18.70 6.46
C ASP A 435 -12.75 -17.44 6.60
N MET A 436 -12.12 -17.28 7.77
CA MET A 436 -11.16 -16.21 8.02
C MET A 436 -9.94 -16.33 7.09
N PRO A 437 -9.43 -15.21 6.52
CA PRO A 437 -8.16 -15.24 5.80
C PRO A 437 -7.00 -15.60 6.74
N GLU A 438 -5.86 -16.03 6.20
CA GLU A 438 -4.68 -16.34 7.03
C GLU A 438 -4.20 -15.13 7.83
N ILE A 439 -4.09 -13.97 7.17
CA ILE A 439 -3.66 -12.71 7.79
C ILE A 439 -4.41 -11.53 7.18
N THR A 440 -4.63 -10.50 7.98
CA THR A 440 -5.05 -9.18 7.51
C THR A 440 -4.04 -8.13 7.95
N THR A 441 -3.73 -7.18 7.08
CA THR A 441 -2.72 -6.14 7.36
C THR A 441 -3.21 -4.79 6.85
N LEU A 442 -2.86 -3.72 7.55
CA LEU A 442 -3.10 -2.36 7.05
C LEU A 442 -2.29 -2.12 5.76
N PRO A 443 -2.88 -1.47 4.73
CA PRO A 443 -2.13 -1.07 3.55
C PRO A 443 -1.17 0.09 3.86
N SER A 444 -0.30 0.42 2.91
CA SER A 444 0.52 1.63 2.98
C SER A 444 -0.36 2.87 3.19
N LYS A 445 0.13 3.84 3.97
CA LYS A 445 -0.54 5.12 4.19
C LYS A 445 -0.39 6.07 2.99
N GLU A 446 0.61 5.84 2.15
CA GLU A 446 0.90 6.69 0.99
C GLU A 446 -0.24 6.68 -0.03
N SER A 447 -0.30 7.73 -0.84
CA SER A 447 -1.41 7.94 -1.78
C SER A 447 -1.47 6.86 -2.87
N PRO A 448 -2.65 6.29 -3.18
CA PRO A 448 -2.86 5.32 -4.26
C PRO A 448 -3.08 5.98 -5.63
N ILE A 449 -3.04 7.32 -5.69
CA ILE A 449 -3.45 8.06 -6.88
C ILE A 449 -2.35 8.01 -7.96
N ASN A 450 -2.61 7.25 -9.03
CA ASN A 450 -1.74 7.03 -10.18
C ASN A 450 -2.35 7.53 -11.51
N TYR A 451 -3.22 8.54 -11.48
CA TYR A 451 -3.75 9.13 -12.70
C TYR A 451 -2.79 10.17 -13.31
N LEU A 452 -2.78 10.29 -14.63
CA LEU A 452 -2.20 11.44 -15.33
C LEU A 452 -3.09 12.67 -15.19
N LYS A 453 -2.48 13.85 -15.11
CA LYS A 453 -3.13 15.16 -15.18
C LYS A 453 -3.11 15.74 -16.60
N THR A 454 -2.00 15.55 -17.30
CA THR A 454 -1.81 16.02 -18.69
C THR A 454 -1.13 14.93 -19.52
N LEU A 455 -1.41 14.94 -20.81
CA LEU A 455 -0.71 14.17 -21.84
C LEU A 455 -0.53 15.06 -23.07
N VAL A 456 0.72 15.23 -23.48
CA VAL A 456 1.16 16.10 -24.57
C VAL A 456 2.05 15.28 -25.49
N ILE A 457 1.81 15.37 -26.80
CA ILE A 457 2.59 14.67 -27.83
C ILE A 457 3.05 15.71 -28.84
N ASP A 458 4.36 15.81 -29.07
CA ASP A 458 5.01 16.80 -29.94
C ASP A 458 4.53 18.23 -29.67
N GLY A 459 4.47 18.60 -28.38
CA GLY A 459 4.01 19.91 -27.91
C GLY A 459 2.49 20.14 -28.02
N LYS A 460 1.71 19.16 -28.49
CA LYS A 460 0.25 19.26 -28.61
C LYS A 460 -0.46 18.46 -27.53
N SER A 461 -1.28 19.13 -26.73
CA SER A 461 -2.15 18.47 -25.75
C SER A 461 -3.21 17.61 -26.45
N ILE A 462 -3.52 16.46 -25.87
CA ILE A 462 -4.64 15.62 -26.33
C ILE A 462 -5.97 16.35 -26.10
N THR A 463 -6.74 16.54 -27.16
CA THR A 463 -8.08 17.13 -27.09
C THR A 463 -9.00 16.29 -26.20
N ASN A 464 -9.73 16.93 -25.28
CA ASN A 464 -10.62 16.27 -24.32
C ASN A 464 -9.92 15.18 -23.48
N PHE A 465 -8.66 15.41 -23.10
CA PHE A 465 -7.93 14.50 -22.22
C PHE A 465 -8.69 14.24 -20.91
N ASP A 466 -8.81 12.95 -20.57
CA ASP A 466 -9.46 12.45 -19.36
C ASP A 466 -8.51 11.47 -18.65
N GLY A 467 -7.92 11.90 -17.54
CA GLY A 467 -6.98 11.08 -16.78
C GLY A 467 -7.57 9.74 -16.30
N LEU A 468 -8.89 9.56 -16.29
CA LEU A 468 -9.53 8.28 -15.96
C LEU A 468 -9.62 7.32 -17.16
N LYS A 469 -9.44 7.80 -18.39
CA LYS A 469 -9.32 6.97 -19.59
C LYS A 469 -7.87 6.57 -19.80
N THR A 470 -7.63 5.27 -19.94
CA THR A 470 -6.28 4.70 -20.08
C THR A 470 -5.88 4.40 -21.53
N LYS A 471 -6.76 4.68 -22.51
CA LYS A 471 -6.50 4.41 -23.93
C LYS A 471 -6.73 5.65 -24.77
N TYR A 472 -5.74 5.97 -25.60
CA TYR A 472 -5.73 7.09 -26.52
C TYR A 472 -5.24 6.65 -27.89
N SER A 473 -5.65 7.36 -28.92
CA SER A 473 -5.14 7.15 -30.28
C SER A 473 -4.71 8.49 -30.86
N ILE A 474 -3.58 8.47 -31.57
CA ILE A 474 -3.10 9.61 -32.33
C ILE A 474 -2.68 9.19 -33.73
N THR A 475 -2.76 10.15 -34.63
CA THR A 475 -2.29 10.00 -36.00
C THR A 475 -1.12 10.94 -36.21
N ILE A 476 -0.01 10.40 -36.72
CA ILE A 476 1.23 11.14 -37.01
C ILE A 476 1.48 11.16 -38.53
N PRO A 477 2.23 12.14 -39.06
CA PRO A 477 2.59 12.17 -40.48
C PRO A 477 3.28 10.88 -40.95
N ALA A 478 3.14 10.57 -42.23
CA ALA A 478 3.88 9.49 -42.88
C ALA A 478 5.40 9.65 -42.63
N LEU A 479 6.14 8.54 -42.56
CA LEU A 479 7.59 8.50 -42.36
C LEU A 479 8.13 9.08 -41.03
N THR A 480 7.28 9.58 -40.12
CA THR A 480 7.69 10.06 -38.79
C THR A 480 8.43 8.95 -38.02
N LYS A 481 9.72 9.19 -37.69
CA LYS A 481 10.60 8.23 -37.01
C LYS A 481 10.55 8.31 -35.48
N THR A 482 10.35 9.50 -34.94
CA THR A 482 10.30 9.73 -33.49
C THR A 482 9.14 10.67 -33.13
N ILE A 483 8.61 10.50 -31.92
CA ILE A 483 7.68 11.44 -31.28
C ILE A 483 8.20 11.77 -29.88
N ASN A 484 7.90 12.97 -29.38
CA ASN A 484 8.18 13.33 -27.99
C ASN A 484 6.89 13.30 -27.16
N ILE A 485 6.92 12.58 -26.04
CA ILE A 485 5.78 12.43 -25.13
C ILE A 485 6.09 13.10 -23.79
N GLU A 486 5.24 14.02 -23.38
CA GLU A 486 5.28 14.67 -22.08
C GLU A 486 4.00 14.42 -21.30
N ALA A 487 4.11 14.14 -20.01
CA ALA A 487 2.97 13.90 -19.14
C ALA A 487 3.25 14.37 -17.72
N THR A 488 2.21 14.81 -17.02
CA THR A 488 2.31 15.20 -15.60
C THR A 488 1.37 14.34 -14.75
N PRO A 489 1.75 13.93 -13.54
CA PRO A 489 0.91 13.12 -12.70
C PRO A 489 -0.14 13.98 -11.99
N LYS A 490 -1.28 13.37 -11.65
CA LYS A 490 -2.35 14.01 -10.89
C LYS A 490 -1.96 14.24 -9.43
N ASN A 491 -1.34 13.23 -8.82
CA ASN A 491 -0.72 13.36 -7.51
C ASN A 491 0.78 13.70 -7.68
N ASN A 492 1.25 14.72 -6.99
CA ASN A 492 2.62 15.22 -7.11
C ASN A 492 3.69 14.25 -6.56
N LYS A 493 3.30 13.25 -5.76
CA LYS A 493 4.19 12.19 -5.27
C LYS A 493 4.25 10.97 -6.20
N ALA A 494 3.43 10.92 -7.25
CA ALA A 494 3.48 9.84 -8.23
C ALA A 494 4.59 10.07 -9.26
N THR A 495 5.15 9.00 -9.81
CA THR A 495 6.21 9.03 -10.82
C THR A 495 5.73 8.47 -12.15
N ILE A 496 6.29 8.93 -13.27
CA ILE A 496 5.91 8.51 -14.62
C ILE A 496 7.13 7.89 -15.33
N THR A 497 6.89 6.82 -16.09
CA THR A 497 7.86 6.20 -17.01
C THR A 497 7.22 5.99 -18.38
N GLY A 498 8.03 5.89 -19.44
CA GLY A 498 7.54 5.77 -20.83
C GLY A 498 7.27 7.11 -21.52
N THR A 499 7.82 8.21 -20.99
CA THR A 499 7.81 9.56 -21.59
C THR A 499 9.18 9.91 -22.16
N GLY A 500 9.27 11.00 -22.95
CA GLY A 500 10.47 11.44 -23.66
C GLY A 500 10.39 11.16 -25.15
N GLU A 501 11.54 11.09 -25.81
CA GLU A 501 11.64 10.75 -27.23
C GLU A 501 11.44 9.25 -27.44
N ILE A 502 10.44 8.89 -28.24
CA ILE A 502 10.03 7.51 -28.53
C ILE A 502 10.16 7.24 -30.03
N GLU A 503 10.88 6.19 -30.37
CA GLU A 503 11.03 5.69 -31.74
C GLU A 503 9.75 4.97 -32.21
N ILE A 504 9.31 5.27 -33.44
CA ILE A 504 8.18 4.63 -34.12
C ILE A 504 8.71 3.65 -35.17
N LYS A 505 8.52 2.36 -34.92
CA LYS A 505 9.09 1.26 -35.70
C LYS A 505 8.15 0.66 -36.73
N SER A 506 6.86 0.97 -36.64
CA SER A 506 5.81 0.40 -37.50
C SER A 506 4.73 1.43 -37.81
N ASN A 507 3.92 1.16 -38.84
CA ASN A 507 2.81 2.03 -39.23
C ASN A 507 1.70 2.12 -38.17
N SER A 508 1.62 1.12 -37.28
CA SER A 508 0.83 1.19 -36.06
C SER A 508 1.65 0.65 -34.88
N GLN A 509 1.74 1.41 -33.79
CA GLN A 509 2.53 1.08 -32.62
C GLN A 509 1.80 1.51 -31.34
N VAL A 510 1.81 0.66 -30.30
CA VAL A 510 1.28 1.02 -28.98
C VAL A 510 2.41 1.48 -28.08
N VAL A 511 2.38 2.73 -27.64
CA VAL A 511 3.30 3.28 -26.65
C VAL A 511 2.65 3.20 -25.27
N LYS A 512 3.40 2.72 -24.27
CA LYS A 512 2.92 2.53 -22.90
C LYS A 512 3.54 3.56 -21.96
N ILE A 513 2.70 4.31 -21.25
CA ILE A 513 3.11 5.22 -20.18
C ILE A 513 2.65 4.61 -18.86
N VAL A 514 3.56 4.41 -17.92
CA VAL A 514 3.24 3.84 -16.60
C VAL A 514 3.37 4.91 -15.53
N VAL A 515 2.26 5.17 -14.84
CA VAL A 515 2.21 6.03 -13.65
C VAL A 515 2.27 5.14 -12.42
N THR A 516 3.21 5.41 -11.52
CA THR A 516 3.36 4.70 -10.24
C THR A 516 2.98 5.65 -9.11
N ALA A 517 1.95 5.32 -8.35
CA ALA A 517 1.51 6.06 -7.17
C ALA A 517 2.56 5.96 -6.03
N ALA A 518 2.45 6.84 -5.03
CA ALA A 518 3.36 6.86 -3.90
C ALA A 518 3.32 5.57 -3.04
N ASN A 519 2.20 4.85 -3.05
CA ASN A 519 2.08 3.54 -2.40
C ASN A 519 2.62 2.37 -3.25
N GLY A 520 3.05 2.64 -4.49
CA GLY A 520 3.53 1.64 -5.45
C GLY A 520 2.49 1.13 -6.47
N ASP A 521 1.22 1.50 -6.35
CA ASP A 521 0.18 1.08 -7.30
C ASP A 521 0.44 1.65 -8.69
N LYS A 522 0.30 0.83 -9.73
CA LYS A 522 0.61 1.21 -11.12
C LYS A 522 -0.63 1.29 -11.99
N LEU A 523 -0.68 2.32 -12.83
CA LEU A 523 -1.64 2.47 -13.91
C LEU A 523 -0.91 2.68 -15.23
N THR A 524 -1.29 1.92 -16.25
CA THR A 524 -0.70 2.00 -17.59
C THR A 524 -1.66 2.68 -18.55
N TYR A 525 -1.19 3.71 -19.24
CA TYR A 525 -1.85 4.35 -20.36
C TYR A 525 -1.28 3.79 -21.67
N GLU A 526 -2.15 3.45 -22.61
CA GLU A 526 -1.82 2.94 -23.94
C GLU A 526 -2.16 4.00 -24.99
N ILE A 527 -1.15 4.42 -25.75
CA ILE A 527 -1.28 5.37 -26.86
C ILE A 527 -1.08 4.60 -28.16
N ASN A 528 -2.17 4.40 -28.91
CA ASN A 528 -2.12 3.83 -30.24
C ASN A 528 -1.68 4.91 -31.22
N VAL A 529 -0.46 4.78 -31.72
CA VAL A 529 0.12 5.69 -32.70
C VAL A 529 -0.03 5.07 -34.07
N THR A 530 -0.67 5.77 -34.99
CA THR A 530 -0.84 5.33 -36.38
C THR A 530 -0.25 6.37 -37.33
N ARG A 531 0.55 5.95 -38.30
CA ARG A 531 1.03 6.84 -39.37
C ARG A 531 -0.09 7.08 -40.38
N LEU A 532 -0.17 8.29 -40.91
CA LEU A 532 -0.90 8.53 -42.15
C LEU A 532 -0.29 7.69 -43.26
N GLU A 533 -1.15 7.12 -44.11
CA GLU A 533 -0.72 6.60 -45.41
C GLU A 533 -0.17 7.77 -46.23
N SER A 534 1.00 7.61 -46.86
CA SER A 534 1.54 8.63 -47.75
C SER A 534 0.66 8.71 -49.00
N GLU A 535 0.21 9.92 -49.38
CA GLU A 535 -0.61 10.11 -50.58
C GLU A 535 0.14 9.88 -51.91
N GLU A 536 1.47 9.72 -51.87
CA GLU A 536 2.26 9.26 -53.03
C GLU A 536 3.27 8.19 -52.59
N GLU A 537 3.04 6.96 -53.04
CA GLU A 537 4.03 5.88 -52.97
C GLU A 537 5.11 6.16 -54.01
N ILE A 538 6.29 6.61 -53.58
CA ILE A 538 7.46 6.70 -54.46
C ILE A 538 7.85 5.27 -54.83
N LYS A 539 7.80 4.91 -56.10
CA LYS A 539 8.17 3.58 -56.59
C LYS A 539 9.62 3.54 -57.03
N LEU A 540 10.26 2.36 -56.94
CA LEU A 540 11.63 2.18 -57.44
C LEU A 540 11.74 2.60 -58.92
N ASP A 541 10.71 2.35 -59.72
CA ASP A 541 10.66 2.80 -61.12
C ASP A 541 10.69 4.31 -61.31
N ASP A 542 10.17 5.11 -60.37
CA ASP A 542 10.22 6.57 -60.44
C ASP A 542 11.61 7.10 -60.08
N ILE A 543 12.25 6.50 -59.07
CA ILE A 543 13.65 6.78 -58.72
C ILE A 543 14.58 6.42 -59.89
N LEU A 544 14.36 5.25 -60.52
CA LEU A 544 15.15 4.82 -61.67
C LEU A 544 14.98 5.73 -62.89
N LYS A 545 13.84 6.43 -63.07
CA LYS A 545 13.68 7.42 -64.13
C LYS A 545 14.65 8.59 -63.99
N GLU A 546 14.95 9.00 -62.76
CA GLU A 546 15.90 10.08 -62.48
C GLU A 546 17.35 9.62 -62.69
N LEU A 547 17.63 8.34 -62.43
CA LEU A 547 18.93 7.70 -62.66
C LEU A 547 19.21 7.30 -64.12
N ARG A 548 18.23 7.44 -65.03
CA ARG A 548 18.31 6.95 -66.43
C ARG A 548 19.54 7.39 -67.23
N ARG A 549 20.16 8.53 -66.88
CA ARG A 549 21.39 8.98 -67.55
C ARG A 549 22.54 7.99 -67.39
N ASN A 550 22.58 7.30 -66.26
CA ASN A 550 23.61 6.32 -65.93
C ASN A 550 23.04 4.89 -65.91
N PHE A 551 21.77 4.69 -65.60
CA PHE A 551 21.14 3.38 -65.42
C PHE A 551 19.94 3.20 -66.36
N ASP A 552 20.19 2.61 -67.53
CA ASP A 552 19.14 2.20 -68.47
C ASP A 552 19.19 0.68 -68.71
N LYS A 553 19.63 0.21 -69.88
CA LYS A 553 19.93 -1.22 -70.09
C LYS A 553 21.18 -1.66 -69.30
N TYR A 554 22.15 -0.76 -69.19
CA TYR A 554 23.42 -0.94 -68.49
C TYR A 554 23.69 0.23 -67.54
N ALA A 555 24.61 0.04 -66.61
CA ALA A 555 25.20 1.12 -65.82
C ALA A 555 26.40 1.70 -66.59
N LEU A 556 26.23 2.90 -67.17
CA LEU A 556 27.19 3.56 -68.05
C LEU A 556 27.91 4.73 -67.35
N GLY A 557 29.20 4.87 -67.63
CA GLY A 557 30.01 5.99 -67.14
C GLY A 557 30.31 5.95 -65.64
N LEU A 558 30.17 4.78 -65.00
CA LEU A 558 30.49 4.55 -63.58
C LEU A 558 31.75 3.70 -63.51
N THR A 559 32.89 4.35 -63.28
CA THR A 559 34.22 3.74 -63.37
C THR A 559 34.80 3.35 -62.01
N SER A 560 34.19 3.82 -60.92
CA SER A 560 34.59 3.55 -59.55
C SER A 560 33.37 3.37 -58.64
N TYR A 561 33.58 2.76 -57.47
CA TYR A 561 32.54 2.66 -56.44
C TYR A 561 32.03 4.05 -56.01
N ASP A 562 32.92 5.03 -55.92
CA ASP A 562 32.57 6.41 -55.55
C ASP A 562 31.66 7.06 -56.60
N ASP A 563 31.84 6.78 -57.91
CA ASP A 563 30.91 7.25 -58.95
C ASP A 563 29.48 6.74 -58.72
N VAL A 564 29.34 5.50 -58.24
CA VAL A 564 28.04 4.89 -57.93
C VAL A 564 27.40 5.58 -56.72
N VAL A 565 28.17 5.79 -55.66
CA VAL A 565 27.72 6.55 -54.47
C VAL A 565 27.24 7.93 -54.89
N ASP A 566 28.09 8.67 -55.63
CA ASP A 566 27.82 10.05 -56.05
C ASP A 566 26.56 10.18 -56.91
N VAL A 567 26.25 9.17 -57.72
CA VAL A 567 25.07 9.18 -58.59
C VAL A 567 23.81 8.80 -57.82
N ILE A 568 23.87 7.81 -56.93
CA ILE A 568 22.72 7.33 -56.18
C ILE A 568 22.34 8.30 -55.04
N ASP A 569 23.32 8.78 -54.27
CA ASP A 569 23.08 9.70 -53.14
C ASP A 569 22.53 11.06 -53.59
N LYS A 570 22.86 11.51 -54.81
CA LYS A 570 22.31 12.75 -55.39
C LYS A 570 20.82 12.63 -55.72
N VAL A 571 20.32 11.43 -55.98
CA VAL A 571 18.92 11.19 -56.33
C VAL A 571 18.09 10.92 -55.09
N ASN A 572 18.50 9.95 -54.26
CA ASN A 572 17.79 9.64 -53.03
C ASN A 572 18.69 8.88 -52.04
N SER A 573 19.00 9.50 -50.91
CA SER A 573 19.84 8.92 -49.85
C SER A 573 19.21 7.74 -49.09
N GLU A 574 17.93 7.44 -49.30
CA GLU A 574 17.24 6.28 -48.72
C GLU A 574 17.32 5.03 -49.61
N VAL A 575 17.90 5.12 -50.81
CA VAL A 575 18.10 3.99 -51.71
C VAL A 575 19.32 3.19 -51.28
N GLU A 576 19.14 1.87 -51.13
CA GLU A 576 20.25 0.97 -50.83
C GLU A 576 20.81 0.39 -52.14
N PHE A 577 22.14 0.20 -52.21
CA PHE A 577 22.75 -0.47 -53.34
C PHE A 577 23.88 -1.42 -52.95
N VAL A 578 24.10 -2.43 -53.80
CA VAL A 578 25.18 -3.41 -53.67
C VAL A 578 25.89 -3.53 -55.01
N VAL A 579 27.22 -3.45 -55.00
CA VAL A 579 28.06 -3.69 -56.17
C VAL A 579 28.74 -5.04 -56.04
N LYS A 580 28.69 -5.87 -57.08
CA LYS A 580 29.37 -7.17 -57.16
C LYS A 580 30.31 -7.21 -58.35
N ASN A 581 31.50 -7.79 -58.18
CA ASN A 581 32.41 -8.06 -59.29
C ASN A 581 31.90 -9.22 -60.18
N THR A 582 32.64 -9.54 -61.24
CA THR A 582 32.30 -10.62 -62.19
C THR A 582 32.29 -12.03 -61.56
N GLU A 583 32.90 -12.20 -60.38
CA GLU A 583 32.87 -13.44 -59.58
C GLU A 583 31.68 -13.48 -58.58
N GLY A 584 30.88 -12.41 -58.51
CA GLY A 584 29.74 -12.28 -57.60
C GLY A 584 30.09 -11.79 -56.19
N LYS A 585 31.35 -11.41 -55.95
CA LYS A 585 31.82 -10.88 -54.65
C LYS A 585 31.42 -9.41 -54.50
N ILE A 586 30.90 -9.05 -53.32
CA ILE A 586 30.55 -7.66 -52.99
C ILE A 586 31.83 -6.80 -52.91
N VAL A 587 31.80 -5.65 -53.58
CA VAL A 587 32.87 -4.64 -53.61
C VAL A 587 32.32 -3.34 -53.00
N LYS A 588 33.16 -2.63 -52.22
CA LYS A 588 32.78 -1.41 -51.49
C LYS A 588 33.74 -0.22 -51.72
N ASP A 589 34.70 -0.38 -52.63
CA ASP A 589 35.73 0.59 -52.96
C ASP A 589 36.42 0.22 -54.29
N GLY A 590 37.19 1.16 -54.86
CA GLY A 590 38.03 0.91 -56.03
C GLY A 590 37.33 1.02 -57.39
N ASN A 591 38.07 0.68 -58.44
CA ASN A 591 37.60 0.76 -59.82
C ASN A 591 36.60 -0.35 -60.15
N LEU A 592 35.64 -0.03 -60.99
CA LEU A 592 34.68 -0.97 -61.57
C LEU A 592 35.17 -1.38 -62.95
N GLY A 593 34.81 -2.60 -63.36
CA GLY A 593 35.07 -3.12 -64.70
C GLY A 593 33.77 -3.54 -65.39
N THR A 594 33.83 -3.67 -66.72
CA THR A 594 32.68 -4.18 -67.49
C THR A 594 32.25 -5.55 -66.99
N GLY A 595 30.95 -5.73 -66.76
CA GLY A 595 30.34 -6.98 -66.28
C GLY A 595 30.14 -7.06 -64.76
N TYR A 596 30.64 -6.07 -63.99
CA TYR A 596 30.24 -5.86 -62.60
C TYR A 596 28.72 -5.65 -62.54
N GLU A 597 28.10 -5.95 -61.40
CA GLU A 597 26.67 -5.88 -61.17
C GLU A 597 26.35 -4.87 -60.09
N ILE A 598 25.48 -3.89 -60.39
CA ILE A 598 24.94 -2.93 -59.43
C ILE A 598 23.48 -3.30 -59.19
N ILE A 599 23.15 -3.62 -57.94
CA ILE A 599 21.81 -3.95 -57.49
C ILE A 599 21.30 -2.77 -56.68
N ILE A 600 20.25 -2.12 -57.14
CA ILE A 600 19.60 -0.97 -56.48
C ILE A 600 18.30 -1.47 -55.84
N SER A 601 18.07 -1.12 -54.57
CA SER A 601 16.93 -1.59 -53.77
C SER A 601 16.21 -0.45 -53.06
N PHE A 602 14.87 -0.49 -53.08
CA PHE A 602 14.01 0.46 -52.37
C PHE A 602 12.68 -0.22 -52.03
N ASN A 603 12.22 -0.12 -50.77
CA ASN A 603 10.94 -0.67 -50.32
C ASN A 603 10.66 -2.12 -50.77
N GLU A 604 11.61 -3.03 -50.52
CA GLU A 604 11.56 -4.46 -50.87
C GLU A 604 11.62 -4.81 -52.37
N GLU A 605 11.60 -3.82 -53.27
CA GLU A 605 11.87 -4.01 -54.69
C GLU A 605 13.37 -3.85 -54.98
N SER A 606 13.88 -4.58 -55.98
CA SER A 606 15.27 -4.43 -56.43
C SER A 606 15.41 -4.60 -57.94
N LYS A 607 16.39 -3.90 -58.51
CA LYS A 607 16.75 -4.01 -59.93
C LYS A 607 18.26 -4.08 -60.11
N SER A 608 18.70 -4.94 -61.04
CA SER A 608 20.11 -5.19 -61.32
C SER A 608 20.52 -4.62 -62.67
N PHE A 609 21.70 -4.01 -62.72
CA PHE A 609 22.31 -3.46 -63.92
C PHE A 609 23.75 -3.95 -64.05
N LYS A 610 24.14 -4.35 -65.26
CA LYS A 610 25.54 -4.65 -65.57
C LYS A 610 26.29 -3.36 -65.92
N VAL A 611 27.49 -3.20 -65.37
CA VAL A 611 28.39 -2.09 -65.67
C VAL A 611 28.99 -2.29 -67.06
N VAL A 612 29.04 -1.22 -67.85
CA VAL A 612 29.71 -1.17 -69.15
C VAL A 612 30.62 0.05 -69.19
N ILE A 613 31.91 -0.20 -69.40
CA ILE A 613 32.96 0.81 -69.58
C ILE A 613 33.52 0.62 -70.99
N TYR A 614 33.25 1.57 -71.88
CA TYR A 614 33.68 1.45 -73.27
C TYR A 614 35.20 1.32 -73.37
N GLY A 615 35.65 0.30 -74.10
CA GLY A 615 37.04 -0.08 -74.26
C GLY A 615 37.57 -1.10 -73.25
N ASP A 616 36.93 -1.30 -72.10
CA ASP A 616 37.22 -2.39 -71.16
C ASP A 616 36.27 -3.56 -71.47
N ASN A 617 36.71 -4.55 -72.22
CA ASN A 617 35.88 -5.72 -72.57
C ASN A 617 36.32 -6.99 -71.85
N ASN A 618 37.41 -6.91 -71.09
CA ASN A 618 37.88 -7.99 -70.25
C ASN A 618 37.28 -7.89 -68.82
N GLY A 619 36.82 -6.71 -68.40
CA GLY A 619 36.16 -6.43 -67.13
C GLY A 619 37.10 -6.08 -65.98
N ASP A 620 38.34 -5.66 -66.26
CA ASP A 620 39.36 -5.32 -65.25
C ASP A 620 39.35 -3.84 -64.84
N GLY A 621 38.52 -3.01 -65.47
CA GLY A 621 38.42 -1.56 -65.19
C GLY A 621 39.50 -0.72 -65.87
N GLU A 622 40.36 -1.32 -66.71
CA GLU A 622 41.37 -0.64 -67.49
C GLU A 622 41.22 -0.93 -68.99
N ILE A 623 41.62 0.03 -69.83
CA ILE A 623 41.64 -0.17 -71.28
C ILE A 623 43.08 -0.49 -71.65
N THR A 624 43.37 -1.76 -71.91
CA THR A 624 44.73 -2.25 -72.14
C THR A 624 44.86 -2.98 -73.48
N ILE A 625 46.08 -3.48 -73.76
CA ILE A 625 46.32 -4.33 -74.93
C ILE A 625 45.50 -5.64 -74.90
N LEU A 626 45.05 -6.07 -73.71
CA LEU A 626 44.23 -7.27 -73.57
C LEU A 626 42.84 -7.06 -74.17
N ASP A 627 42.26 -5.88 -74.01
CA ASP A 627 40.96 -5.50 -74.58
C ASP A 627 41.04 -5.42 -76.10
N LEU A 628 42.11 -4.82 -76.62
CA LEU A 628 42.41 -4.82 -78.05
C LEU A 628 42.51 -6.25 -78.59
N LEU A 629 43.26 -7.13 -77.90
CA LEU A 629 43.43 -8.52 -78.30
C LEU A 629 42.11 -9.30 -78.29
N ARG A 630 41.23 -9.01 -77.33
CA ARG A 630 39.91 -9.65 -77.24
C ARG A 630 38.99 -9.23 -78.38
N ILE A 631 38.95 -7.94 -78.75
CA ILE A 631 38.22 -7.51 -79.96
C ILE A 631 38.80 -8.23 -81.19
N GLN A 632 40.12 -8.28 -81.35
CA GLN A 632 40.75 -8.98 -82.47
C GLN A 632 40.35 -10.46 -82.52
N LYS A 633 40.38 -11.16 -81.38
CA LYS A 633 39.96 -12.56 -81.28
C LYS A 633 38.49 -12.74 -81.61
N TYR A 634 37.63 -11.83 -81.17
CA TYR A 634 36.20 -11.85 -81.49
C TYR A 634 35.96 -11.67 -83.00
N LEU A 635 36.62 -10.70 -83.65
CA LEU A 635 36.52 -10.50 -85.10
C LEU A 635 37.04 -11.70 -85.91
N LEU A 636 37.99 -12.46 -85.35
CA LEU A 636 38.49 -13.71 -85.91
C LEU A 636 37.63 -14.93 -85.52
N ASN A 637 36.46 -14.74 -84.91
CA ASN A 637 35.56 -15.78 -84.41
C ASN A 637 36.24 -16.79 -83.46
N SER A 638 37.29 -16.36 -82.76
CA SER A 638 38.08 -17.22 -81.86
C SER A 638 37.58 -17.18 -80.41
N ILE A 639 36.76 -16.20 -80.05
CA ILE A 639 36.07 -16.09 -78.77
C ILE A 639 34.65 -15.57 -78.99
N ASN A 640 33.76 -15.84 -78.05
CA ASN A 640 32.46 -15.16 -77.95
C ASN A 640 32.53 -14.15 -76.80
N LEU A 641 31.88 -13.01 -76.98
CA LEU A 641 31.72 -11.97 -75.95
C LEU A 641 30.28 -11.99 -75.45
N SER A 642 30.09 -11.71 -74.17
CA SER A 642 28.76 -11.52 -73.58
C SER A 642 28.17 -10.15 -74.00
N SER A 643 26.91 -9.87 -73.68
CA SER A 643 26.17 -8.74 -74.27
C SER A 643 26.74 -7.36 -73.93
N GLU A 644 27.04 -7.18 -72.66
CA GLU A 644 27.79 -6.12 -71.97
C GLU A 644 29.22 -6.00 -72.51
N GLN A 645 29.90 -7.12 -72.77
CA GLN A 645 31.25 -7.10 -73.37
C GLN A 645 31.24 -6.70 -74.85
N LEU A 646 30.20 -7.06 -75.60
CA LEU A 646 29.99 -6.57 -76.96
C LEU A 646 29.70 -5.08 -76.93
N GLU A 647 28.83 -4.63 -76.03
CA GLU A 647 28.53 -3.21 -75.81
C GLU A 647 29.81 -2.43 -75.46
N SER A 648 30.65 -2.92 -74.55
CA SER A 648 31.90 -2.24 -74.21
C SER A 648 32.94 -2.27 -75.34
N SER A 649 32.84 -3.25 -76.24
CA SER A 649 33.72 -3.38 -77.42
C SER A 649 33.29 -2.49 -78.59
N ASP A 650 32.04 -2.05 -78.64
CA ASP A 650 31.52 -1.07 -79.61
C ASP A 650 31.86 0.35 -79.13
N VAL A 651 33.13 0.71 -79.32
CA VAL A 651 33.68 1.98 -78.81
C VAL A 651 33.17 3.16 -79.64
N ASN A 652 32.85 2.94 -80.92
CA ASN A 652 32.31 3.98 -81.79
C ASN A 652 30.79 4.20 -81.62
N LYS A 653 30.10 3.26 -80.95
CA LYS A 653 28.67 3.26 -80.63
C LYS A 653 27.77 3.20 -81.87
N ASP A 654 28.20 2.48 -82.91
CA ASP A 654 27.44 2.30 -84.15
C ASP A 654 26.54 1.05 -84.15
N GLY A 655 26.59 0.27 -83.07
CA GLY A 655 25.83 -0.96 -82.85
C GLY A 655 26.54 -2.21 -83.37
N LYS A 656 27.80 -2.11 -83.83
CA LYS A 656 28.60 -3.24 -84.33
C LYS A 656 29.99 -3.19 -83.73
N VAL A 657 30.52 -4.37 -83.42
CA VAL A 657 31.93 -4.52 -83.06
C VAL A 657 32.69 -4.93 -84.31
N ASP A 658 33.47 -4.01 -84.88
CA ASP A 658 34.25 -4.25 -86.09
C ASP A 658 35.70 -3.73 -86.03
N ILE A 659 36.37 -3.67 -87.19
CA ILE A 659 37.77 -3.24 -87.27
C ILE A 659 37.97 -1.78 -86.86
N LEU A 660 36.92 -0.95 -86.91
CA LEU A 660 36.94 0.44 -86.49
C LEU A 660 37.06 0.54 -84.97
N ASP A 661 36.35 -0.28 -84.21
CA ASP A 661 36.49 -0.31 -82.75
C ASP A 661 37.87 -0.78 -82.31
N LEU A 662 38.38 -1.83 -82.97
CA LEU A 662 39.75 -2.28 -82.79
C LEU A 662 40.74 -1.13 -83.04
N LEU A 663 40.53 -0.34 -84.09
CA LEU A 663 41.35 0.83 -84.40
C LEU A 663 41.23 1.93 -83.33
N LEU A 664 40.04 2.17 -82.78
CA LEU A 664 39.82 3.17 -81.73
C LEU A 664 40.50 2.76 -80.42
N VAL A 665 40.36 1.51 -79.97
CA VAL A 665 41.11 1.00 -78.80
C VAL A 665 42.61 1.13 -79.04
N LYS A 666 43.10 0.79 -80.23
CA LYS A 666 44.53 0.96 -80.58
C LYS A 666 44.96 2.43 -80.50
N LYS A 667 44.17 3.35 -81.04
CA LYS A 667 44.46 4.80 -80.99
C LYS A 667 44.45 5.34 -79.56
N HIS A 668 43.57 4.82 -78.71
CA HIS A 668 43.53 5.16 -77.28
C HIS A 668 44.80 4.72 -76.56
N LEU A 669 45.23 3.47 -76.77
CA LEU A 669 46.48 2.95 -76.21
C LEU A 669 47.72 3.72 -76.69
N LEU A 670 47.67 4.29 -77.90
CA LEU A 670 48.72 5.17 -78.45
C LEU A 670 48.59 6.64 -78.00
N GLY A 671 47.63 6.97 -77.13
CA GLY A 671 47.40 8.33 -76.63
C GLY A 671 46.86 9.31 -77.69
N SER A 672 46.42 8.81 -78.85
CA SER A 672 45.95 9.64 -79.96
C SER A 672 44.48 10.08 -79.81
N ILE A 673 43.71 9.33 -79.03
CA ILE A 673 42.34 9.67 -78.63
C ILE A 673 42.14 9.26 -77.16
N ASN A 674 41.10 9.79 -76.53
CA ASN A 674 40.63 9.28 -75.25
C ASN A 674 39.26 8.62 -75.45
N ILE A 675 39.12 7.35 -75.08
CA ILE A 675 37.81 6.71 -75.04
C ILE A 675 37.18 7.22 -73.74
N SER A 676 36.08 7.98 -73.87
CA SER A 676 35.34 8.44 -72.69
C SER A 676 34.85 7.21 -71.94
N ARG A 677 35.39 6.99 -70.74
CA ARG A 677 34.91 5.95 -69.83
C ARG A 677 33.53 6.30 -69.30
#